data_AF-A0ABD3TCM0-F1
#
_entry.id   AF-A0ABD3TCM0-F1
#
_cell.length_a   1.000
_cell.length_b   1.000
_cell.length_c   1.000
_cell.angle_alpha   90.00
_cell.angle_beta   90.00
_cell.angle_gamma   90.00
#
_symmetry.space_group_name_H-M   'P 1'
#
loop_
_entity.id
_entity.type
_entity.pdbx_description
1 polymer ?
#
loop_
_entity_poly.entity_id
_entity_poly.type
_entity_poly.pdbx_seq_one_letter_code
_entity_poly.pdbx_strand_id
1 'polypeptide(L)'
;MLKFLKGVVGGSGAGVKDLPYNVGEPYSSAWGSWVHYRGTSKDDGSPVSVFSLSGSNVNDGHLAAGRNGVKRLRTVRHPNILSFLHSTEAETFDGSSTKVTIYIVTEPVMPLSEKIKELGLEGSQRDEYYAWGLHRIAKAVSFLNNDCKLVHGNVCMASVVVTQTLDWKLHAFDVLSEFDGNNEASNGPMLQYEWLIGSQYKPMELSKSDWTAIRKSPPWAIDSWGLGCLIYELFSGMKMTKTEELRNTVSIPKSLLPDYQRLLSSVPSRRLNSSKLLENSEYFQNKLVETIQFMEILNLKDSVEKDTFFRKLPNLAEQLPRQIVLKKLLPLLASALEFGSAAAPALTALLKLGSWLSKEEYSQKVLPTIVKLFASTDRAIRVGLLQHIDQYGESLTSQIVDEQVYPHVANGFSDTSAFLRELTLKSMLVLAPKLSQRTISGSLLKFLSKLQVDEEPAIRTNTTILLGNIASYLNDGTRKRVLINAFTVRALRDTFSPARGAGIMALCATSSCYDVTEIATRILPNVVVLTIDPDSDVRLKAYQAVEQFLQIVKQYHEKTSNGDATGAAGTGISSLPGNAGLLGWAMSSLTLKGKPSEQSNFASSSPSAPITTTSSNASSVMEGASIPPVRVSSRTDLPDFTDHLPPDSPASTDGWGEIVNGIHEENDNEKDGWDDIEPLEEAKPSPALANIQAAQKRPVSQPKPQVSSARPKGTMKTSKDDDTDLWGSVADSTPKSTSKPLSSKTSRVADEDDTWGAIAAPVPKASSKPLNLKSSGSSADDDLWASIAAPAPTTGHKPMLSGRSRGTKPAATKLGAQKINRTSSGM
;
A
#
# COMPACT_ATOMS: atom_id res chain seq x y z
N MET A 1 15.93 38.61 -22.42
CA MET A 1 14.73 38.70 -23.29
C MET A 1 13.87 37.42 -23.23
N LEU A 2 14.40 36.22 -23.52
CA LEU A 2 13.59 34.98 -23.61
C LEU A 2 12.78 34.54 -22.37
N LYS A 3 13.01 35.09 -21.16
CA LYS A 3 12.17 34.82 -19.98
C LYS A 3 10.82 35.55 -19.97
N PHE A 4 10.58 36.51 -20.87
CA PHE A 4 9.36 37.34 -20.87
C PHE A 4 8.24 36.80 -21.77
N LEU A 5 8.52 35.84 -22.66
CA LEU A 5 7.55 35.34 -23.66
C LEU A 5 6.72 34.13 -23.21
N LYS A 6 6.98 33.56 -22.04
CA LYS A 6 6.21 32.40 -21.53
C LYS A 6 4.83 32.75 -20.95
N GLY A 7 4.45 34.04 -20.96
CA GLY A 7 3.16 34.55 -20.46
C GLY A 7 2.15 34.95 -21.54
N VAL A 8 2.41 34.66 -22.82
CA VAL A 8 1.58 35.15 -23.96
C VAL A 8 0.93 34.03 -24.79
N VAL A 9 1.19 32.76 -24.44
CA VAL A 9 0.51 31.59 -25.04
C VAL A 9 -0.09 30.70 -23.94
N GLY A 10 -1.03 31.30 -23.22
CA GLY A 10 -2.00 30.64 -22.34
C GLY A 10 -3.31 31.43 -22.47
N GLY A 11 -4.43 30.74 -22.65
CA GLY A 11 -5.70 31.39 -23.01
C GLY A 11 -6.19 32.40 -21.95
N SER A 12 -6.95 33.40 -22.39
CA SER A 12 -7.49 34.48 -21.54
C SER A 12 -8.58 33.99 -20.56
N GLY A 13 -8.19 33.17 -19.60
CA GLY A 13 -8.99 32.90 -18.41
C GLY A 13 -9.09 34.17 -17.57
N ALA A 14 -10.26 34.80 -17.57
CA ALA A 14 -10.59 35.92 -16.69
C ALA A 14 -10.72 35.43 -15.24
N GLY A 15 -9.59 35.08 -14.63
CA GLY A 15 -9.53 34.70 -13.22
C GLY A 15 -9.97 35.85 -12.34
N VAL A 16 -10.92 35.58 -11.43
CA VAL A 16 -11.27 36.51 -10.34
C VAL A 16 -9.99 36.91 -9.62
N LYS A 17 -9.75 38.22 -9.49
CA LYS A 17 -8.49 38.79 -8.97
C LYS A 17 -8.06 38.14 -7.65
N ASP A 18 -9.04 37.88 -6.79
CA ASP A 18 -8.86 37.55 -5.38
C ASP A 18 -9.10 36.06 -5.06
N LEU A 19 -9.32 35.20 -6.07
CA LEU A 19 -9.41 33.74 -5.86
C LEU A 19 -7.99 33.14 -5.74
N PRO A 20 -7.60 32.48 -4.64
CA PRO A 20 -6.26 31.90 -4.47
C PRO A 20 -6.02 30.58 -5.25
N TYR A 21 -6.85 30.31 -6.26
CA TYR A 21 -6.81 29.12 -7.10
C TYR A 21 -6.85 29.48 -8.58
N ASN A 22 -6.19 28.69 -9.41
CA ASN A 22 -6.29 28.73 -10.86
C ASN A 22 -7.45 27.83 -11.29
N VAL A 23 -8.37 28.36 -12.10
CA VAL A 23 -9.45 27.59 -12.72
C VAL A 23 -8.95 27.06 -14.06
N GLY A 24 -8.97 25.73 -14.23
CA GLY A 24 -8.62 25.04 -15.46
C GLY A 24 -9.85 24.60 -16.24
N GLU A 25 -9.73 23.52 -17.03
CA GLU A 25 -10.81 23.04 -17.89
C GLU A 25 -12.04 22.52 -17.11
N PRO A 26 -13.27 22.75 -17.62
CA PRO A 26 -14.49 22.17 -17.08
C PRO A 26 -14.58 20.66 -17.35
N TYR A 27 -15.30 19.96 -16.48
CA TYR A 27 -15.80 18.62 -16.73
C TYR A 27 -17.06 18.67 -17.62
N SER A 28 -17.38 17.56 -18.28
CA SER A 28 -18.56 17.47 -19.18
C SER A 28 -19.90 17.40 -18.45
N SER A 29 -19.87 17.18 -17.13
CA SER A 29 -21.05 17.05 -16.28
C SER A 29 -20.81 17.61 -14.87
N ALA A 30 -21.86 18.16 -14.27
CA ALA A 30 -21.88 18.76 -12.94
C ALA A 30 -23.31 18.66 -12.35
N TRP A 31 -23.53 19.18 -11.13
CA TRP A 31 -24.83 19.11 -10.45
C TRP A 31 -25.65 20.38 -10.64
N GLY A 32 -26.97 20.23 -10.82
CA GLY A 32 -27.91 21.36 -10.94
C GLY A 32 -27.47 22.37 -12.01
N SER A 33 -27.28 23.63 -11.58
CA SER A 33 -26.81 24.73 -12.42
C SER A 33 -25.32 25.08 -12.22
N TRP A 34 -24.57 24.27 -11.45
CA TRP A 34 -23.13 24.48 -11.25
C TRP A 34 -22.32 24.01 -12.45
N VAL A 35 -21.14 24.59 -12.63
CA VAL A 35 -20.09 24.06 -13.51
C VAL A 35 -18.92 23.59 -12.66
N HIS A 36 -18.45 22.36 -12.90
CA HIS A 36 -17.30 21.76 -12.22
C HIS A 36 -16.05 21.92 -13.09
N TYR A 37 -15.01 22.51 -12.54
CA TYR A 37 -13.69 22.68 -13.14
C TYR A 37 -12.61 21.93 -12.37
N ARG A 38 -11.57 21.54 -13.11
CA ARG A 38 -10.26 21.24 -12.55
C ARG A 38 -9.62 22.54 -12.06
N GLY A 39 -8.77 22.49 -11.05
CA GLY A 39 -7.99 23.66 -10.65
C GLY A 39 -6.69 23.31 -9.94
N THR A 40 -5.89 24.33 -9.66
CA THR A 40 -4.71 24.23 -8.79
C THR A 40 -4.67 25.38 -7.79
N SER A 41 -4.14 25.12 -6.61
CA SER A 41 -3.68 26.14 -5.67
C SER A 41 -2.64 27.06 -6.34
N LYS A 42 -2.69 28.37 -6.06
CA LYS A 42 -1.67 29.33 -6.51
C LYS A 42 -0.39 29.27 -5.66
N ASP A 43 -0.48 28.76 -4.44
CA ASP A 43 0.59 28.84 -3.44
C ASP A 43 1.62 27.70 -3.60
N ASP A 44 1.13 26.48 -3.83
CA ASP A 44 1.94 25.25 -3.93
C ASP A 44 1.69 24.45 -5.23
N GLY A 45 0.74 24.88 -6.07
CA GLY A 45 0.35 24.18 -7.29
C GLY A 45 -0.47 22.90 -7.07
N SER A 46 -0.87 22.59 -5.84
CA SER A 46 -1.63 21.36 -5.51
C SER A 46 -2.97 21.28 -6.26
N PRO A 47 -3.39 20.09 -6.73
CA PRO A 47 -4.62 19.93 -7.48
C PRO A 47 -5.86 20.06 -6.59
N VAL A 48 -6.85 20.81 -7.06
CA VAL A 48 -8.16 21.00 -6.41
C VAL A 48 -9.30 20.82 -7.41
N SER A 49 -10.53 20.73 -6.92
CA SER A 49 -11.73 20.96 -7.72
C SER A 49 -12.32 22.34 -7.42
N VAL A 50 -12.73 23.06 -8.46
CA VAL A 50 -13.43 24.34 -8.33
C VAL A 50 -14.82 24.20 -8.93
N PHE A 51 -15.86 24.63 -8.24
CA PHE A 51 -17.23 24.67 -8.73
C PHE A 51 -17.69 26.12 -8.77
N SER A 52 -18.34 26.55 -9.85
CA SER A 52 -18.94 27.88 -9.94
C SER A 52 -20.42 27.84 -10.26
N LEU A 53 -21.19 28.72 -9.62
CA LEU A 53 -22.59 29.00 -9.92
C LEU A 53 -22.77 30.50 -10.13
N SER A 54 -23.23 30.91 -11.32
CA SER A 54 -23.54 32.30 -11.64
C SER A 54 -25.05 32.56 -11.64
N GLY A 55 -25.45 33.73 -11.17
CA GLY A 55 -26.81 34.26 -11.27
C GLY A 55 -26.82 35.72 -11.73
N SER A 56 -27.96 36.18 -12.23
CA SER A 56 -28.07 37.49 -12.90
C SER A 56 -28.41 38.66 -11.97
N ASN A 57 -28.61 38.38 -10.67
CA ASN A 57 -28.81 39.36 -9.61
C ASN A 57 -28.60 38.68 -8.24
N VAL A 58 -28.41 39.46 -7.17
CA VAL A 58 -28.14 38.94 -5.80
C VAL A 58 -29.26 38.06 -5.25
N ASN A 59 -30.51 38.28 -5.67
CA ASN A 59 -31.72 37.59 -5.20
C ASN A 59 -32.12 36.38 -6.06
N ASP A 60 -31.24 35.93 -6.97
CA ASP A 60 -31.46 34.77 -7.81
C ASP A 60 -31.69 33.49 -6.96
N GLY A 61 -32.78 32.78 -7.23
CA GLY A 61 -33.16 31.57 -6.48
C GLY A 61 -32.10 30.46 -6.55
N HIS A 62 -31.35 30.37 -7.65
CA HIS A 62 -30.22 29.45 -7.74
C HIS A 62 -29.09 29.87 -6.80
N LEU A 63 -28.75 31.16 -6.72
CA LEU A 63 -27.72 31.65 -5.80
C LEU A 63 -28.14 31.48 -4.33
N ALA A 64 -29.42 31.68 -3.99
CA ALA A 64 -29.94 31.42 -2.65
C ALA A 64 -29.76 29.93 -2.25
N ALA A 65 -30.08 29.01 -3.15
CA ALA A 65 -29.85 27.58 -2.95
C ALA A 65 -28.34 27.23 -2.87
N GLY A 66 -27.53 27.82 -3.76
CA GLY A 66 -26.09 27.64 -3.78
C GLY A 66 -25.43 28.10 -2.48
N ARG A 67 -25.88 29.22 -1.89
CA ARG A 67 -25.46 29.71 -0.57
C ARG A 67 -25.83 28.75 0.56
N ASN A 68 -26.99 28.08 0.50
CA ASN A 68 -27.28 26.96 1.40
C ASN A 68 -26.26 25.82 1.18
N GLY A 69 -26.01 25.41 -0.07
CA GLY A 69 -25.00 24.41 -0.43
C GLY A 69 -23.61 24.70 0.16
N VAL A 70 -23.10 25.93 0.00
CA VAL A 70 -21.84 26.41 0.63
C VAL A 70 -21.89 26.26 2.14
N LYS A 71 -22.93 26.82 2.79
CA LYS A 71 -23.10 26.82 4.26
C LYS A 71 -23.12 25.39 4.82
N ARG A 72 -23.80 24.47 4.13
CA ARG A 72 -23.93 23.06 4.51
C ARG A 72 -22.62 22.30 4.31
N LEU A 73 -21.99 22.42 3.13
CA LEU A 73 -20.75 21.68 2.82
C LEU A 73 -19.60 22.11 3.74
N ARG A 74 -19.55 23.39 4.13
CA ARG A 74 -18.59 23.93 5.11
C ARG A 74 -18.79 23.40 6.54
N THR A 75 -20.01 22.96 6.90
CA THR A 75 -20.36 22.54 8.27
C THR A 75 -20.50 21.03 8.46
N VAL A 76 -20.91 20.29 7.44
CA VAL A 76 -21.17 18.83 7.53
C VAL A 76 -19.92 18.03 7.14
N ARG A 77 -19.07 17.70 8.13
CA ARG A 77 -17.87 16.88 7.96
C ARG A 77 -18.16 15.38 8.19
N HIS A 78 -17.84 14.54 7.21
CA HIS A 78 -17.87 13.07 7.29
C HIS A 78 -16.95 12.48 6.18
N PRO A 79 -16.25 11.34 6.36
CA PRO A 79 -15.30 10.82 5.36
C PRO A 79 -15.87 10.54 3.97
N ASN A 80 -17.19 10.31 3.85
CA ASN A 80 -17.90 10.09 2.59
C ASN A 80 -18.74 11.29 2.12
N ILE A 81 -18.48 12.46 2.68
CA ILE A 81 -18.96 13.75 2.18
C ILE A 81 -17.75 14.51 1.59
N LEU A 82 -18.00 15.34 0.56
CA LEU A 82 -16.95 16.07 -0.14
C LEU A 82 -16.29 17.12 0.77
N SER A 83 -14.96 17.10 0.86
CA SER A 83 -14.19 17.96 1.74
C SER A 83 -14.08 19.38 1.19
N PHE A 84 -14.80 20.31 1.83
CA PHE A 84 -14.67 21.75 1.63
C PHE A 84 -13.25 22.25 1.94
N LEU A 85 -12.72 23.15 1.10
CA LEU A 85 -11.49 23.91 1.36
C LEU A 85 -11.77 25.42 1.49
N HIS A 86 -12.43 26.01 0.49
CA HIS A 86 -12.64 27.46 0.40
C HIS A 86 -13.95 27.80 -0.34
N SER A 87 -14.46 29.02 -0.13
CA SER A 87 -15.54 29.60 -0.93
C SER A 87 -15.45 31.12 -0.97
N THR A 88 -15.76 31.71 -2.11
CA THR A 88 -15.90 33.18 -2.28
C THR A 88 -17.07 33.50 -3.21
N GLU A 89 -17.64 34.69 -3.09
CA GLU A 89 -18.59 35.24 -4.05
C GLU A 89 -17.94 36.42 -4.77
N ALA A 90 -18.01 36.43 -6.10
CA ALA A 90 -17.42 37.48 -6.94
C ALA A 90 -18.51 38.16 -7.76
N GLU A 91 -18.54 39.49 -7.75
CA GLU A 91 -19.39 40.29 -8.63
C GLU A 91 -18.59 40.67 -9.89
N THR A 92 -19.18 40.43 -11.05
CA THR A 92 -18.59 40.74 -12.36
C THR A 92 -19.55 41.64 -13.14
N PHE A 93 -19.04 42.76 -13.66
CA PHE A 93 -19.87 43.78 -14.31
C PHE A 93 -19.75 43.70 -15.84
N ASP A 94 -20.79 43.21 -16.51
CA ASP A 94 -20.83 42.99 -17.97
C ASP A 94 -21.37 44.22 -18.71
N GLY A 95 -20.88 45.40 -18.32
CA GLY A 95 -21.27 46.74 -18.83
C GLY A 95 -22.71 47.19 -18.56
N SER A 96 -23.64 46.24 -18.44
CA SER A 96 -25.09 46.43 -18.41
C SER A 96 -25.79 45.64 -17.29
N SER A 97 -25.12 44.64 -16.72
CA SER A 97 -25.64 43.83 -15.61
C SER A 97 -24.52 43.40 -14.65
N THR A 98 -24.89 43.22 -13.37
CA THR A 98 -24.01 42.67 -12.33
C THR A 98 -24.25 41.17 -12.20
N LYS A 99 -23.32 40.37 -12.72
CA LYS A 99 -23.33 38.92 -12.63
C LYS A 99 -22.61 38.48 -11.37
N VAL A 100 -23.34 37.91 -10.42
CA VAL A 100 -22.81 37.36 -9.17
C VAL A 100 -22.43 35.91 -9.41
N THR A 101 -21.22 35.49 -9.02
CA THR A 101 -20.75 34.11 -9.14
C THR A 101 -20.22 33.58 -7.81
N ILE A 102 -20.83 32.53 -7.30
CA ILE A 102 -20.37 31.77 -6.13
C ILE A 102 -19.32 30.76 -6.60
N TYR A 103 -18.18 30.70 -5.92
CA TYR A 103 -17.15 29.67 -6.09
C TYR A 103 -17.04 28.80 -4.84
N ILE A 104 -16.96 27.48 -5.03
CA ILE A 104 -16.59 26.50 -4.00
C ILE A 104 -15.30 25.80 -4.46
N VAL A 105 -14.36 25.58 -3.54
CA VAL A 105 -13.13 24.82 -3.78
C VAL A 105 -13.05 23.65 -2.81
N THR A 106 -12.69 22.48 -3.31
CA THR A 106 -12.69 21.21 -2.56
C THR A 106 -11.43 20.38 -2.84
N GLU A 107 -11.28 19.27 -2.10
CA GLU A 107 -10.35 18.19 -2.48
C GLU A 107 -10.53 17.81 -3.97
N PRO A 108 -9.46 17.36 -4.67
CA PRO A 108 -9.50 17.08 -6.11
C PRO A 108 -10.35 15.85 -6.42
N VAL A 109 -11.43 16.07 -7.18
CA VAL A 109 -12.47 15.09 -7.50
C VAL A 109 -12.94 15.19 -8.95
N MET A 110 -13.56 14.13 -9.45
CA MET A 110 -14.15 14.01 -10.79
C MET A 110 -15.62 13.57 -10.67
N PRO A 111 -16.55 13.97 -11.58
CA PRO A 111 -17.92 13.46 -11.59
C PRO A 111 -17.96 11.92 -11.71
N LEU A 112 -18.85 11.25 -10.98
CA LEU A 112 -18.95 9.78 -10.99
C LEU A 112 -19.21 9.21 -12.40
N SER A 113 -20.08 9.89 -13.16
CA SER A 113 -20.37 9.66 -14.59
C SER A 113 -19.13 9.58 -15.48
N GLU A 114 -18.12 10.39 -15.20
CA GLU A 114 -16.87 10.46 -15.97
C GLU A 114 -15.81 9.52 -15.42
N LYS A 115 -15.75 9.34 -14.08
CA LYS A 115 -14.82 8.38 -13.48
C LYS A 115 -15.14 6.94 -13.88
N ILE A 116 -16.41 6.58 -14.00
CA ILE A 116 -16.81 5.24 -14.48
C ILE A 116 -16.36 5.02 -15.94
N LYS A 117 -16.46 6.05 -16.79
CA LYS A 117 -15.96 6.02 -18.18
C LYS A 117 -14.43 5.96 -18.27
N GLU A 118 -13.71 6.69 -17.42
CA GLU A 118 -12.24 6.61 -17.30
C GLU A 118 -11.77 5.21 -16.92
N LEU A 119 -12.44 4.58 -15.94
CA LEU A 119 -12.02 3.29 -15.42
C LEU A 119 -12.36 2.12 -16.36
N GLY A 120 -13.45 2.22 -17.15
CA GLY A 120 -13.81 1.19 -18.13
C GLY A 120 -13.99 -0.22 -17.54
N LEU A 121 -14.50 -0.32 -16.30
CA LEU A 121 -14.67 -1.61 -15.63
C LEU A 121 -15.89 -2.34 -16.17
N GLU A 122 -15.73 -3.65 -16.36
CA GLU A 122 -16.78 -4.56 -16.84
C GLU A 122 -16.96 -5.77 -15.88
N GLY A 123 -18.06 -6.48 -16.04
CA GLY A 123 -18.36 -7.71 -15.30
C GLY A 123 -18.29 -7.55 -13.78
N SER A 124 -17.71 -8.56 -13.10
CA SER A 124 -17.54 -8.55 -11.64
C SER A 124 -16.70 -7.38 -11.13
N GLN A 125 -15.71 -6.91 -11.90
CA GLN A 125 -14.84 -5.81 -11.47
C GLN A 125 -15.61 -4.48 -11.36
N ARG A 126 -16.56 -4.24 -12.26
CA ARG A 126 -17.52 -3.14 -12.18
C ARG A 126 -18.42 -3.30 -10.96
N ASP A 127 -19.00 -4.48 -10.79
CA ASP A 127 -20.02 -4.73 -9.79
C ASP A 127 -19.46 -4.70 -8.35
N GLU A 128 -18.21 -5.11 -8.13
CA GLU A 128 -17.49 -4.91 -6.86
C GLU A 128 -17.21 -3.43 -6.58
N TYR A 129 -16.81 -2.65 -7.60
CA TYR A 129 -16.58 -1.21 -7.44
C TYR A 129 -17.87 -0.45 -7.15
N TYR A 130 -18.97 -0.82 -7.80
CA TYR A 130 -20.29 -0.25 -7.54
C TYR A 130 -20.79 -0.61 -6.14
N ALA A 131 -20.53 -1.83 -5.65
CA ALA A 131 -20.86 -2.23 -4.28
C ALA A 131 -20.09 -1.39 -3.26
N TRP A 132 -18.79 -1.19 -3.48
CA TRP A 132 -17.98 -0.27 -2.68
C TRP A 132 -18.53 1.16 -2.70
N GLY A 133 -18.79 1.71 -3.89
CA GLY A 133 -19.29 3.06 -4.06
C GLY A 133 -20.66 3.31 -3.41
N LEU A 134 -21.61 2.41 -3.65
CA LEU A 134 -22.94 2.46 -3.05
C LEU A 134 -22.89 2.30 -1.53
N HIS A 135 -22.03 1.44 -0.99
CA HIS A 135 -21.78 1.36 0.46
C HIS A 135 -21.26 2.70 1.02
N ARG A 136 -20.33 3.37 0.32
CA ARG A 136 -19.79 4.67 0.76
C ARG A 136 -20.85 5.77 0.76
N ILE A 137 -21.71 5.82 -0.25
CA ILE A 137 -22.80 6.82 -0.34
C ILE A 137 -23.96 6.49 0.62
N ALA A 138 -24.36 5.23 0.77
CA ALA A 138 -25.34 4.83 1.77
C ALA A 138 -24.87 5.17 3.20
N LYS A 139 -23.56 5.09 3.49
CA LYS A 139 -23.00 5.56 4.77
C LYS A 139 -23.11 7.08 4.95
N ALA A 140 -22.85 7.87 3.90
CA ALA A 140 -23.04 9.32 3.94
C ALA A 140 -24.53 9.71 4.16
N VAL A 141 -25.45 9.07 3.42
CA VAL A 141 -26.90 9.28 3.57
C VAL A 141 -27.38 8.86 4.96
N SER A 142 -26.90 7.73 5.50
CA SER A 142 -27.21 7.30 6.87
C SER A 142 -26.78 8.33 7.90
N PHE A 143 -25.57 8.89 7.78
CA PHE A 143 -25.08 9.95 8.68
C PHE A 143 -25.93 11.23 8.61
N LEU A 144 -26.38 11.63 7.41
CA LEU A 144 -27.30 12.77 7.25
C LEU A 144 -28.65 12.51 7.93
N ASN A 145 -29.33 11.40 7.62
CA ASN A 145 -30.69 11.16 8.08
C ASN A 145 -30.76 10.71 9.55
N ASN A 146 -29.89 9.79 9.95
CA ASN A 146 -29.97 9.13 11.26
C ASN A 146 -29.27 9.95 12.35
N ASP A 147 -28.11 10.54 12.08
CA ASP A 147 -27.34 11.29 13.07
C ASP A 147 -27.59 12.80 13.02
N CYS A 148 -27.49 13.43 11.84
CA CYS A 148 -27.64 14.89 11.71
C CYS A 148 -29.09 15.39 11.64
N LYS A 149 -30.06 14.50 11.35
CA LYS A 149 -31.47 14.82 11.06
C LYS A 149 -31.65 15.77 9.87
N LEU A 150 -30.88 15.53 8.80
CA LEU A 150 -30.95 16.25 7.54
C LEU A 150 -31.52 15.37 6.43
N VAL A 151 -32.15 15.98 5.42
CA VAL A 151 -32.66 15.35 4.19
C VAL A 151 -31.95 15.96 3.00
N HIS A 152 -31.25 15.12 2.24
CA HIS A 152 -30.45 15.51 1.07
C HIS A 152 -31.31 15.91 -0.12
N GLY A 153 -32.46 15.25 -0.31
CA GLY A 153 -33.45 15.53 -1.35
C GLY A 153 -33.06 15.06 -2.75
N ASN A 154 -31.78 15.16 -3.13
CA ASN A 154 -31.31 14.94 -4.50
C ASN A 154 -30.18 13.89 -4.60
N VAL A 155 -30.31 12.73 -3.95
CA VAL A 155 -29.34 11.62 -4.13
C VAL A 155 -29.52 11.02 -5.53
N CYS A 156 -28.50 11.10 -6.38
CA CYS A 156 -28.51 10.67 -7.78
C CYS A 156 -27.06 10.56 -8.30
N MET A 157 -26.86 10.11 -9.55
CA MET A 157 -25.54 10.00 -10.18
C MET A 157 -24.77 11.35 -10.21
N ALA A 158 -25.48 12.47 -10.26
CA ALA A 158 -24.91 13.81 -10.32
C ALA A 158 -24.58 14.43 -8.94
N SER A 159 -25.02 13.83 -7.83
CA SER A 159 -24.63 14.25 -6.47
C SER A 159 -23.50 13.38 -5.88
N VAL A 160 -22.80 12.63 -6.73
CA VAL A 160 -21.61 11.87 -6.35
C VAL A 160 -20.41 12.25 -7.22
N VAL A 161 -19.31 12.55 -6.54
CA VAL A 161 -17.99 12.77 -7.13
C VAL A 161 -16.98 11.78 -6.53
N VAL A 162 -15.87 11.57 -7.22
CA VAL A 162 -14.87 10.55 -6.88
C VAL A 162 -13.48 11.17 -6.79
N THR A 163 -12.76 10.89 -5.70
CA THR A 163 -11.38 11.34 -5.48
C THR A 163 -10.37 10.66 -6.41
N GLN A 164 -9.13 11.14 -6.40
CA GLN A 164 -8.00 10.46 -7.04
C GLN A 164 -7.78 9.03 -6.48
N THR A 165 -8.09 8.80 -5.19
CA THR A 165 -8.04 7.50 -4.51
C THR A 165 -9.24 6.59 -4.78
N LEU A 166 -10.15 6.97 -5.68
CA LEU A 166 -11.41 6.27 -5.98
C LEU A 166 -12.44 6.22 -4.82
N ASP A 167 -12.34 7.14 -3.86
CA ASP A 167 -13.33 7.29 -2.81
C ASP A 167 -14.53 8.11 -3.30
N TRP A 168 -15.73 7.55 -3.18
CA TRP A 168 -16.97 8.24 -3.53
C TRP A 168 -17.38 9.20 -2.40
N LYS A 169 -17.71 10.43 -2.77
CA LYS A 169 -18.12 11.52 -1.87
C LYS A 169 -19.48 12.07 -2.30
N LEU A 170 -20.40 12.20 -1.35
CA LEU A 170 -21.69 12.87 -1.52
C LEU A 170 -21.50 14.41 -1.46
N HIS A 171 -22.19 15.13 -2.34
CA HIS A 171 -22.20 16.61 -2.44
C HIS A 171 -23.55 17.08 -3.03
N ALA A 172 -23.64 18.31 -3.57
CA ALA A 172 -24.88 18.93 -4.07
C ALA A 172 -25.91 19.27 -2.97
N PHE A 173 -25.41 19.88 -1.89
CA PHE A 173 -26.16 20.21 -0.68
C PHE A 173 -27.05 21.46 -0.78
N ASP A 174 -27.27 22.00 -1.99
CA ASP A 174 -28.12 23.15 -2.28
C ASP A 174 -29.53 23.00 -1.69
N VAL A 175 -30.07 21.78 -1.78
CA VAL A 175 -31.41 21.41 -1.29
C VAL A 175 -31.39 20.82 0.13
N LEU A 176 -30.20 20.56 0.72
CA LEU A 176 -30.06 19.90 2.02
C LEU A 176 -30.73 20.74 3.13
N SER A 177 -31.76 20.15 3.75
CA SER A 177 -32.59 20.78 4.79
C SER A 177 -32.62 19.94 6.07
N GLU A 178 -33.09 20.56 7.15
CA GLU A 178 -33.54 19.90 8.36
C GLU A 178 -34.76 19.00 8.08
N PHE A 179 -34.85 17.86 8.77
CA PHE A 179 -36.09 17.10 8.89
C PHE A 179 -36.90 17.61 10.09
N ASP A 180 -38.09 18.17 9.86
CA ASP A 180 -38.90 18.83 10.89
C ASP A 180 -40.17 18.04 11.30
N GLY A 181 -40.22 16.73 11.03
CA GLY A 181 -41.43 15.90 11.22
C GLY A 181 -42.01 15.78 12.64
N ASN A 182 -41.31 16.29 13.66
CA ASN A 182 -41.80 16.43 15.03
C ASN A 182 -42.41 17.81 15.35
N ASN A 183 -42.40 18.76 14.41
CA ASN A 183 -42.92 20.11 14.61
C ASN A 183 -44.35 20.24 14.07
N GLU A 184 -45.35 20.02 14.93
CA GLU A 184 -46.77 20.12 14.56
C GLU A 184 -47.22 21.54 14.15
N ALA A 185 -46.41 22.58 14.43
CA ALA A 185 -46.65 23.94 13.97
C ALA A 185 -46.07 24.24 12.56
N SER A 186 -45.26 23.34 11.99
CA SER A 186 -44.67 23.52 10.65
C SER A 186 -45.69 23.27 9.54
N ASN A 187 -46.34 24.33 9.06
CA ASN A 187 -47.20 24.28 7.85
C ASN A 187 -46.47 24.64 6.54
N GLY A 188 -45.23 25.13 6.60
CA GLY A 188 -44.43 25.50 5.42
C GLY A 188 -43.78 24.31 4.69
N PRO A 189 -43.14 24.54 3.53
CA PRO A 189 -42.36 23.52 2.83
C PRO A 189 -41.10 23.14 3.61
N MET A 190 -40.77 21.84 3.68
CA MET A 190 -39.58 21.35 4.40
C MET A 190 -38.30 21.52 3.57
N LEU A 191 -38.36 21.20 2.27
CA LEU A 191 -37.24 21.33 1.33
C LEU A 191 -37.43 22.62 0.50
N GLN A 192 -36.94 23.76 1.01
CA GLN A 192 -37.14 25.09 0.41
C GLN A 192 -36.74 25.17 -1.09
N TYR A 193 -35.72 24.42 -1.49
CA TYR A 193 -35.16 24.43 -2.84
C TYR A 193 -35.51 23.16 -3.66
N GLU A 194 -36.59 22.46 -3.32
CA GLU A 194 -37.00 21.20 -3.96
C GLU A 194 -37.27 21.31 -5.48
N TRP A 195 -37.50 22.54 -5.97
CA TRP A 195 -37.67 22.85 -7.38
C TRP A 195 -36.39 22.64 -8.21
N LEU A 196 -35.22 22.53 -7.57
CA LEU A 196 -33.97 22.09 -8.20
C LEU A 196 -33.89 20.58 -8.45
N ILE A 197 -34.73 19.78 -7.79
CA ILE A 197 -34.76 18.33 -7.99
C ILE A 197 -35.50 18.05 -9.30
N GLY A 198 -34.86 17.37 -10.24
CA GLY A 198 -35.50 16.97 -11.50
C GLY A 198 -36.73 16.09 -11.24
N SER A 199 -37.83 16.32 -11.96
CA SER A 199 -39.11 15.67 -11.73
C SER A 199 -39.05 14.13 -11.83
N GLN A 200 -38.09 13.58 -12.59
CA GLN A 200 -37.86 12.13 -12.66
C GLN A 200 -37.38 11.53 -11.33
N TYR A 201 -36.68 12.30 -10.51
CA TYR A 201 -36.08 11.86 -9.24
C TYR A 201 -37.03 12.03 -8.04
N LYS A 202 -38.06 12.87 -8.14
CA LYS A 202 -38.98 13.15 -7.03
C LYS A 202 -39.90 11.94 -6.74
N PRO A 203 -39.98 11.44 -5.50
CA PRO A 203 -41.03 10.48 -5.11
C PRO A 203 -42.41 11.15 -5.11
N MET A 204 -43.48 10.35 -5.20
CA MET A 204 -44.85 10.85 -5.46
C MET A 204 -45.32 11.90 -4.44
N GLU A 205 -44.99 11.75 -3.16
CA GLU A 205 -45.35 12.72 -2.11
C GLU A 205 -44.62 14.06 -2.27
N LEU A 206 -43.36 14.06 -2.73
CA LEU A 206 -42.61 15.28 -3.01
C LEU A 206 -43.09 15.95 -4.29
N SER A 207 -43.34 15.19 -5.35
CA SER A 207 -43.96 15.67 -6.61
C SER A 207 -45.35 16.30 -6.41
N LYS A 208 -46.03 16.00 -5.29
CA LYS A 208 -47.31 16.59 -4.88
C LYS A 208 -47.17 17.70 -3.83
N SER A 209 -45.96 17.98 -3.34
CA SER A 209 -45.72 18.85 -2.17
C SER A 209 -46.56 18.46 -0.94
N ASP A 210 -46.76 17.15 -0.71
CA ASP A 210 -47.47 16.64 0.46
C ASP A 210 -46.55 16.63 1.69
N TRP A 211 -46.24 17.82 2.19
CA TRP A 211 -45.40 18.03 3.37
C TRP A 211 -45.97 17.34 4.61
N THR A 212 -47.28 17.13 4.67
CA THR A 212 -47.94 16.39 5.76
C THR A 212 -47.59 14.90 5.74
N ALA A 213 -47.63 14.26 4.56
CA ALA A 213 -47.18 12.88 4.41
C ALA A 213 -45.67 12.74 4.59
N ILE A 214 -44.86 13.71 4.12
CA ILE A 214 -43.41 13.72 4.29
C ILE A 214 -43.03 13.81 5.77
N ARG A 215 -43.62 14.73 6.54
CA ARG A 215 -43.39 14.87 8.00
C ARG A 215 -43.79 13.62 8.79
N LYS A 216 -44.86 12.94 8.36
CA LYS A 216 -45.33 11.65 8.93
C LYS A 216 -44.53 10.44 8.44
N SER A 217 -43.57 10.63 7.53
CA SER A 217 -42.66 9.59 7.07
C SER A 217 -41.34 9.61 7.85
N PRO A 218 -40.55 8.52 7.87
CA PRO A 218 -39.24 8.51 8.51
C PRO A 218 -38.25 9.49 7.85
N PRO A 219 -37.27 10.06 8.59
CA PRO A 219 -36.33 11.06 8.06
C PRO A 219 -35.55 10.64 6.81
N TRP A 220 -35.35 9.34 6.61
CA TRP A 220 -34.64 8.77 5.46
C TRP A 220 -35.51 8.58 4.21
N ALA A 221 -36.84 8.74 4.28
CA ALA A 221 -37.73 8.25 3.22
C ALA A 221 -37.49 8.88 1.83
N ILE A 222 -37.12 10.16 1.77
CA ILE A 222 -36.77 10.84 0.51
C ILE A 222 -35.41 10.36 -0.02
N ASP A 223 -34.39 10.27 0.84
CA ASP A 223 -33.04 9.91 0.40
C ASP A 223 -32.88 8.41 0.12
N SER A 224 -33.68 7.55 0.75
CA SER A 224 -33.85 6.15 0.37
C SER A 224 -34.39 6.00 -1.05
N TRP A 225 -35.31 6.87 -1.46
CA TRP A 225 -35.80 6.89 -2.85
C TRP A 225 -34.69 7.32 -3.81
N GLY A 226 -33.94 8.38 -3.47
CA GLY A 226 -32.78 8.83 -4.25
C GLY A 226 -31.64 7.81 -4.33
N LEU A 227 -31.39 7.02 -3.27
CA LEU A 227 -30.49 5.86 -3.34
C LEU A 227 -30.97 4.82 -4.37
N GLY A 228 -32.29 4.62 -4.49
CA GLY A 228 -32.88 3.82 -5.57
C GLY A 228 -32.60 4.42 -6.96
N CYS A 229 -32.76 5.73 -7.14
CA CYS A 229 -32.40 6.42 -8.38
C CYS A 229 -30.90 6.27 -8.73
N LEU A 230 -29.99 6.47 -7.76
CA LEU A 230 -28.55 6.29 -7.95
C LEU A 230 -28.21 4.85 -8.38
N ILE A 231 -28.82 3.83 -7.75
CA ILE A 231 -28.66 2.43 -8.14
C ILE A 231 -29.14 2.22 -9.59
N TYR A 232 -30.29 2.78 -9.96
CA TYR A 232 -30.80 2.66 -11.33
C TYR A 232 -29.86 3.30 -12.36
N GLU A 233 -29.38 4.52 -12.13
CA GLU A 233 -28.49 5.24 -13.06
C GLU A 233 -27.15 4.52 -13.23
N LEU A 234 -26.60 3.95 -12.15
CA LEU A 234 -25.36 3.17 -12.18
C LEU A 234 -25.45 1.93 -13.08
N PHE A 235 -26.51 1.12 -12.90
CA PHE A 235 -26.65 -0.16 -13.58
C PHE A 235 -27.28 -0.07 -14.97
N SER A 236 -28.13 0.94 -15.23
CA SER A 236 -28.59 1.26 -16.58
C SER A 236 -27.49 1.93 -17.42
N GLY A 237 -26.52 2.60 -16.78
CA GLY A 237 -25.51 3.43 -17.45
C GLY A 237 -26.07 4.72 -18.04
N MET A 238 -27.34 5.04 -17.75
CA MET A 238 -28.08 6.16 -18.33
C MET A 238 -28.56 7.11 -17.22
N LYS A 239 -28.61 8.41 -17.53
CA LYS A 239 -29.30 9.39 -16.69
C LYS A 239 -30.80 9.17 -16.81
N MET A 240 -31.54 9.19 -15.69
CA MET A 240 -33.00 9.08 -15.72
C MET A 240 -33.64 10.22 -16.53
N THR A 241 -34.61 9.88 -17.37
CA THR A 241 -35.50 10.83 -18.07
C THR A 241 -36.89 10.86 -17.45
N LYS A 242 -37.35 9.75 -16.84
CA LYS A 242 -38.71 9.60 -16.28
C LYS A 242 -38.73 8.67 -15.06
N THR A 243 -39.68 8.89 -14.15
CA THR A 243 -39.78 8.10 -12.91
C THR A 243 -40.18 6.64 -13.14
N GLU A 244 -40.91 6.34 -14.23
CA GLU A 244 -41.34 4.98 -14.57
C GLU A 244 -40.16 4.05 -14.92
N GLU A 245 -39.02 4.62 -15.35
CA GLU A 245 -37.82 3.89 -15.73
C GLU A 245 -37.29 3.01 -14.59
N LEU A 246 -37.50 3.43 -13.34
CA LEU A 246 -37.16 2.69 -12.11
C LEU A 246 -37.80 1.29 -12.03
N ARG A 247 -38.85 1.02 -12.81
CA ARG A 247 -39.49 -0.32 -12.91
C ARG A 247 -38.68 -1.28 -13.77
N ASN A 248 -37.77 -0.80 -14.63
CA ASN A 248 -36.87 -1.64 -15.40
C ASN A 248 -35.73 -2.13 -14.50
N THR A 249 -35.86 -3.37 -14.02
CA THR A 249 -34.90 -3.99 -13.09
C THR A 249 -33.91 -4.93 -13.78
N VAL A 250 -33.88 -4.99 -15.12
CA VAL A 250 -33.13 -6.00 -15.90
C VAL A 250 -31.62 -5.93 -15.66
N SER A 251 -31.07 -4.74 -15.42
CA SER A 251 -29.63 -4.54 -15.14
C SER A 251 -29.26 -4.60 -13.65
N ILE A 252 -30.22 -4.69 -12.73
CA ILE A 252 -29.96 -4.67 -11.29
C ILE A 252 -29.49 -6.07 -10.81
N PRO A 253 -28.37 -6.18 -10.08
CA PRO A 253 -27.90 -7.46 -9.55
C PRO A 253 -28.94 -8.13 -8.65
N LYS A 254 -29.09 -9.46 -8.78
CA LYS A 254 -30.11 -10.24 -8.05
C LYS A 254 -30.01 -10.11 -6.52
N SER A 255 -28.81 -9.94 -5.97
CA SER A 255 -28.57 -9.74 -4.53
C SER A 255 -28.87 -8.31 -4.04
N LEU A 256 -28.95 -7.32 -4.95
CA LEU A 256 -29.34 -5.94 -4.63
C LEU A 256 -30.84 -5.68 -4.89
N LEU A 257 -31.45 -6.45 -5.80
CA LEU A 257 -32.82 -6.26 -6.26
C LEU A 257 -33.89 -6.18 -5.14
N PRO A 258 -33.86 -7.02 -4.07
CA PRO A 258 -34.83 -6.92 -2.98
C PRO A 258 -34.73 -5.60 -2.22
N ASP A 259 -33.50 -5.13 -1.98
CA ASP A 259 -33.27 -3.87 -1.27
C ASP A 259 -33.59 -2.66 -2.14
N TYR A 260 -33.25 -2.70 -3.44
CA TYR A 260 -33.66 -1.70 -4.44
C TYR A 260 -35.20 -1.51 -4.46
N GLN A 261 -35.96 -2.61 -4.49
CA GLN A 261 -37.42 -2.57 -4.44
C GLN A 261 -37.96 -1.99 -3.12
N ARG A 262 -37.25 -2.20 -2.00
CA ARG A 262 -37.62 -1.64 -0.68
C ARG A 262 -37.22 -0.18 -0.51
N LEU A 263 -36.12 0.27 -1.11
CA LEU A 263 -35.73 1.68 -1.20
C LEU A 263 -36.81 2.48 -1.96
N LEU A 264 -37.31 1.92 -3.06
CA LEU A 264 -38.33 2.52 -3.92
C LEU A 264 -39.78 2.21 -3.52
N SER A 265 -40.05 1.92 -2.24
CA SER A 265 -41.42 1.62 -1.80
C SER A 265 -42.35 2.83 -2.01
N SER A 266 -43.52 2.58 -2.62
CA SER A 266 -44.57 3.59 -2.83
C SER A 266 -45.22 4.10 -1.53
N VAL A 267 -44.97 3.43 -0.40
CA VAL A 267 -45.35 3.86 0.94
C VAL A 267 -44.10 4.39 1.65
N PRO A 268 -43.94 5.71 1.89
CA PRO A 268 -42.73 6.30 2.45
C PRO A 268 -42.27 5.65 3.77
N SER A 269 -43.20 5.30 4.66
CA SER A 269 -42.92 4.63 5.94
C SER A 269 -42.43 3.19 5.83
N ARG A 270 -42.48 2.57 4.64
CA ARG A 270 -41.92 1.24 4.37
C ARG A 270 -40.54 1.28 3.69
N ARG A 271 -40.03 2.46 3.34
CA ARG A 271 -38.74 2.58 2.64
C ARG A 271 -37.56 2.16 3.52
N LEU A 272 -36.64 1.40 2.92
CA LEU A 272 -35.47 0.85 3.60
C LEU A 272 -34.52 1.96 4.07
N ASN A 273 -34.24 2.02 5.37
CA ASN A 273 -33.22 2.93 5.92
C ASN A 273 -31.84 2.54 5.39
N SER A 274 -31.04 3.53 4.98
CA SER A 274 -29.66 3.38 4.52
C SER A 274 -28.75 2.68 5.53
N SER A 275 -28.97 2.82 6.84
CA SER A 275 -28.25 2.04 7.86
C SER A 275 -28.51 0.55 7.73
N LYS A 276 -29.77 0.16 7.56
CA LYS A 276 -30.18 -1.25 7.39
C LYS A 276 -29.73 -1.83 6.05
N LEU A 277 -29.59 -1.02 5.00
CA LEU A 277 -28.98 -1.42 3.75
C LEU A 277 -27.51 -1.83 3.95
N LEU A 278 -26.74 -1.02 4.71
CA LEU A 278 -25.33 -1.32 5.01
C LEU A 278 -25.17 -2.60 5.85
N GLU A 279 -26.06 -2.81 6.83
CA GLU A 279 -26.01 -3.95 7.75
C GLU A 279 -26.46 -5.28 7.12
N ASN A 280 -27.43 -5.28 6.19
CA ASN A 280 -28.15 -6.49 5.80
C ASN A 280 -28.03 -6.85 4.30
N SER A 281 -27.50 -5.98 3.44
CA SER A 281 -27.48 -6.25 1.99
C SER A 281 -26.36 -7.23 1.61
N GLU A 282 -26.75 -8.39 1.06
CA GLU A 282 -25.82 -9.41 0.53
C GLU A 282 -24.90 -8.84 -0.56
N TYR A 283 -25.36 -7.83 -1.31
CA TYR A 283 -24.60 -7.21 -2.40
C TYR A 283 -23.30 -6.51 -1.92
N PHE A 284 -23.24 -6.06 -0.66
CA PHE A 284 -22.01 -5.47 -0.09
C PHE A 284 -21.03 -6.51 0.47
N GLN A 285 -21.42 -7.79 0.55
CA GLN A 285 -20.57 -8.88 1.05
C GLN A 285 -19.65 -9.38 -0.07
N ASN A 286 -18.57 -8.65 -0.33
CA ASN A 286 -17.57 -9.03 -1.33
C ASN A 286 -16.14 -8.65 -0.89
N LYS A 287 -15.18 -9.34 -1.51
CA LYS A 287 -13.74 -9.27 -1.19
C LYS A 287 -13.18 -7.85 -1.25
N LEU A 288 -13.62 -7.02 -2.21
CA LEU A 288 -13.13 -5.65 -2.34
C LEU A 288 -13.57 -4.79 -1.15
N VAL A 289 -14.86 -4.87 -0.80
CA VAL A 289 -15.43 -4.15 0.35
C VAL A 289 -14.76 -4.59 1.65
N GLU A 290 -14.65 -5.91 1.88
CA GLU A 290 -13.98 -6.49 3.06
C GLU A 290 -12.52 -6.04 3.19
N THR A 291 -11.74 -6.13 2.09
CA THR A 291 -10.30 -5.80 2.09
C THR A 291 -10.06 -4.34 2.46
N ILE A 292 -10.81 -3.41 1.85
CA ILE A 292 -10.60 -1.99 2.10
C ILE A 292 -11.20 -1.58 3.45
N GLN A 293 -12.32 -2.17 3.89
CA GLN A 293 -12.82 -1.96 5.25
C GLN A 293 -11.80 -2.39 6.32
N PHE A 294 -11.16 -3.55 6.17
CA PHE A 294 -10.10 -4.00 7.09
C PHE A 294 -8.94 -3.01 7.15
N MET A 295 -8.49 -2.50 6.00
CA MET A 295 -7.44 -1.48 5.92
C MET A 295 -7.84 -0.14 6.57
N GLU A 296 -9.10 0.28 6.46
CA GLU A 296 -9.57 1.53 7.08
C GLU A 296 -9.72 1.43 8.60
N ILE A 297 -10.00 0.25 9.15
CA ILE A 297 -10.08 0.02 10.61
C ILE A 297 -8.81 -0.60 11.20
N LEU A 298 -7.69 -0.59 10.47
CA LEU A 298 -6.44 -1.29 10.82
C LEU A 298 -5.92 -0.97 12.24
N ASN A 299 -6.10 0.26 12.72
CA ASN A 299 -5.69 0.65 14.09
C ASN A 299 -6.55 0.05 15.20
N LEU A 300 -7.70 -0.54 14.88
CA LEU A 300 -8.59 -1.26 15.80
C LEU A 300 -8.38 -2.78 15.74
N LYS A 301 -7.39 -3.26 14.97
CA LYS A 301 -7.09 -4.68 14.76
C LYS A 301 -5.90 -5.13 15.60
N ASP A 302 -5.96 -6.36 16.11
CA ASP A 302 -4.83 -6.93 16.87
C ASP A 302 -3.67 -7.37 15.96
N SER A 303 -2.52 -7.69 16.56
CA SER A 303 -1.31 -8.07 15.81
C SER A 303 -1.45 -9.38 15.02
N VAL A 304 -2.29 -10.31 15.49
CA VAL A 304 -2.52 -11.62 14.85
C VAL A 304 -3.49 -11.46 13.67
N GLU A 305 -4.54 -10.66 13.82
CA GLU A 305 -5.41 -10.26 12.70
C GLU A 305 -4.59 -9.56 11.61
N LYS A 306 -3.74 -8.60 11.98
CA LYS A 306 -2.87 -7.87 11.04
C LYS A 306 -1.92 -8.79 10.29
N ASP A 307 -1.14 -9.60 11.00
CA ASP A 307 -0.18 -10.53 10.38
C ASP A 307 -0.89 -11.54 9.46
N THR A 308 -2.01 -12.10 9.90
CA THR A 308 -2.85 -13.03 9.11
C THR A 308 -3.40 -12.36 7.84
N PHE A 309 -3.84 -11.11 7.92
CA PHE A 309 -4.35 -10.34 6.78
C PHE A 309 -3.22 -10.03 5.78
N PHE A 310 -2.10 -9.45 6.24
CA PHE A 310 -1.02 -9.05 5.34
C PHE A 310 -0.31 -10.23 4.66
N ARG A 311 -0.28 -11.42 5.27
CA ARG A 311 0.17 -12.65 4.59
C ARG A 311 -0.77 -13.11 3.46
N LYS A 312 -2.07 -12.84 3.58
CA LYS A 312 -3.10 -13.20 2.57
C LYS A 312 -3.25 -12.13 1.48
N LEU A 313 -2.95 -10.87 1.81
CA LEU A 313 -3.16 -9.72 0.93
C LEU A 313 -2.54 -9.84 -0.48
N PRO A 314 -1.32 -10.40 -0.69
CA PRO A 314 -0.76 -10.60 -2.03
C PRO A 314 -1.67 -11.45 -2.94
N ASN A 315 -2.21 -12.54 -2.41
CA ASN A 315 -3.03 -13.50 -3.16
C ASN A 315 -4.49 -13.06 -3.27
N LEU A 316 -4.95 -12.26 -2.30
CA LEU A 316 -6.28 -11.64 -2.33
C LEU A 316 -6.35 -10.54 -3.39
N ALA A 317 -5.31 -9.70 -3.48
CA ALA A 317 -5.25 -8.60 -4.43
C ALA A 317 -5.24 -9.05 -5.91
N GLU A 318 -4.73 -10.24 -6.23
CA GLU A 318 -4.82 -10.82 -7.58
C GLU A 318 -6.27 -11.13 -8.02
N GLN A 319 -7.20 -11.21 -7.07
CA GLN A 319 -8.62 -11.45 -7.31
C GLN A 319 -9.44 -10.14 -7.31
N LEU A 320 -8.80 -8.99 -7.04
CA LEU A 320 -9.45 -7.67 -6.98
C LEU A 320 -9.20 -6.86 -8.27
N PRO A 321 -10.04 -5.86 -8.60
CA PRO A 321 -9.85 -5.06 -9.80
C PRO A 321 -8.55 -4.26 -9.74
N ARG A 322 -7.59 -4.57 -10.64
CA ARG A 322 -6.21 -4.03 -10.60
C ARG A 322 -6.15 -2.50 -10.50
N GLN A 323 -7.01 -1.78 -11.22
CA GLN A 323 -7.06 -0.32 -11.16
C GLN A 323 -7.42 0.22 -9.76
N ILE A 324 -8.32 -0.47 -9.04
CA ILE A 324 -8.72 -0.09 -7.69
C ILE A 324 -7.63 -0.45 -6.70
N VAL A 325 -7.00 -1.61 -6.86
CA VAL A 325 -5.84 -2.00 -6.06
C VAL A 325 -4.73 -0.95 -6.15
N LEU A 326 -4.41 -0.47 -7.36
CA LEU A 326 -3.34 0.51 -7.58
C LEU A 326 -3.71 1.96 -7.20
N LYS A 327 -4.98 2.37 -7.34
CA LYS A 327 -5.43 3.74 -6.99
C LYS A 327 -5.90 3.90 -5.53
N LYS A 328 -6.39 2.85 -4.86
CA LYS A 328 -6.94 2.89 -3.48
C LYS A 328 -6.14 2.05 -2.48
N LEU A 329 -5.89 0.77 -2.77
CA LEU A 329 -5.30 -0.15 -1.79
C LEU A 329 -3.79 0.06 -1.59
N LEU A 330 -3.05 0.31 -2.67
CA LEU A 330 -1.61 0.56 -2.62
C LEU A 330 -1.26 1.84 -1.80
N PRO A 331 -1.90 3.01 -1.97
CA PRO A 331 -1.65 4.17 -1.12
C PRO A 331 -2.00 3.95 0.36
N LEU A 332 -3.08 3.21 0.66
CA LEU A 332 -3.42 2.84 2.04
C LEU A 332 -2.37 1.91 2.66
N LEU A 333 -1.85 0.96 1.88
CA LEU A 333 -0.81 0.02 2.32
C LEU A 333 0.54 0.72 2.56
N ALA A 334 0.91 1.64 1.68
CA ALA A 334 2.10 2.48 1.84
C ALA A 334 2.01 3.36 3.10
N SER A 335 0.90 4.10 3.27
CA SER A 335 0.63 4.91 4.46
C SER A 335 0.63 4.08 5.75
N ALA A 336 -0.01 2.90 5.74
CA ALA A 336 -0.06 2.02 6.90
C ALA A 336 1.33 1.50 7.33
N LEU A 337 2.24 1.29 6.37
CA LEU A 337 3.64 0.97 6.60
C LEU A 337 4.45 2.17 7.13
N GLU A 338 4.33 3.35 6.51
CA GLU A 338 5.06 4.56 6.92
C GLU A 338 4.72 4.99 8.35
N PHE A 339 3.45 4.88 8.76
CA PHE A 339 3.01 5.21 10.12
C PHE A 339 3.08 4.03 11.11
N GLY A 340 3.77 2.93 10.76
CA GLY A 340 4.02 1.79 11.67
C GLY A 340 2.77 1.02 12.13
N SER A 341 1.63 1.22 11.47
CA SER A 341 0.36 0.57 11.82
C SER A 341 0.21 -0.85 11.26
N ALA A 342 0.94 -1.16 10.17
CA ALA A 342 0.96 -2.45 9.50
C ALA A 342 2.05 -3.39 10.07
N ALA A 343 1.83 -4.70 9.98
CA ALA A 343 2.82 -5.72 10.36
C ALA A 343 3.80 -6.00 9.20
N ALA A 344 5.01 -6.48 9.50
CA ALA A 344 6.08 -6.69 8.51
C ALA A 344 5.70 -7.40 7.19
N PRO A 345 4.80 -8.41 7.14
CA PRO A 345 4.36 -9.01 5.87
C PRO A 345 3.70 -8.02 4.88
N ALA A 346 3.26 -6.86 5.35
CA ALA A 346 2.71 -5.78 4.52
C ALA A 346 3.73 -5.27 3.48
N LEU A 347 5.04 -5.36 3.77
CA LEU A 347 6.08 -5.02 2.79
C LEU A 347 6.08 -5.97 1.58
N THR A 348 5.91 -7.27 1.80
CA THR A 348 5.77 -8.25 0.71
C THR A 348 4.54 -7.95 -0.15
N ALA A 349 3.44 -7.51 0.46
CA ALA A 349 2.27 -7.03 -0.26
C ALA A 349 2.57 -5.72 -1.03
N LEU A 350 3.26 -4.74 -0.42
CA LEU A 350 3.63 -3.47 -1.06
C LEU A 350 4.46 -3.71 -2.33
N LEU A 351 5.45 -4.61 -2.26
CA LEU A 351 6.30 -4.98 -3.39
C LEU A 351 5.50 -5.73 -4.48
N LYS A 352 4.64 -6.69 -4.09
CA LYS A 352 3.75 -7.40 -5.02
C LYS A 352 2.82 -6.43 -5.77
N LEU A 353 2.19 -5.48 -5.09
CA LEU A 353 1.33 -4.47 -5.72
C LEU A 353 2.13 -3.49 -6.57
N GLY A 354 3.31 -3.08 -6.10
CA GLY A 354 4.25 -2.24 -6.85
C GLY A 354 4.69 -2.87 -8.17
N SER A 355 4.87 -4.20 -8.22
CA SER A 355 5.25 -4.93 -9.45
C SER A 355 4.28 -4.77 -10.63
N TRP A 356 3.09 -4.21 -10.42
CA TRP A 356 2.08 -3.96 -11.46
C TRP A 356 2.10 -2.54 -12.02
N LEU A 357 2.96 -1.67 -11.48
CA LEU A 357 3.16 -0.30 -11.95
C LEU A 357 4.20 -0.22 -13.08
N SER A 358 4.18 0.88 -13.83
CA SER A 358 5.33 1.28 -14.64
C SER A 358 6.54 1.66 -13.76
N LYS A 359 7.76 1.61 -14.31
CA LYS A 359 8.98 1.99 -13.56
C LYS A 359 8.92 3.43 -13.00
N GLU A 360 8.29 4.33 -13.75
CA GLU A 360 8.08 5.72 -13.36
C GLU A 360 7.12 5.81 -12.16
N GLU A 361 5.93 5.21 -12.27
CA GLU A 361 4.97 5.19 -11.17
C GLU A 361 5.49 4.44 -9.93
N TYR A 362 6.28 3.38 -10.09
CA TYR A 362 6.92 2.68 -8.97
C TYR A 362 7.86 3.62 -8.21
N SER A 363 8.66 4.38 -8.94
CA SER A 363 9.61 5.36 -8.40
C SER A 363 8.90 6.51 -7.68
N GLN A 364 7.70 6.87 -8.12
CA GLN A 364 6.88 7.92 -7.49
C GLN A 364 6.01 7.42 -6.32
N LYS A 365 5.44 6.21 -6.41
CA LYS A 365 4.36 5.72 -5.51
C LYS A 365 4.80 4.66 -4.49
N VAL A 366 5.97 4.03 -4.67
CA VAL A 366 6.42 2.88 -3.86
C VAL A 366 7.82 3.09 -3.29
N LEU A 367 8.75 3.55 -4.12
CA LEU A 367 10.15 3.75 -3.72
C LEU A 367 10.32 4.71 -2.52
N PRO A 368 9.59 5.85 -2.38
CA PRO A 368 9.73 6.74 -1.24
C PRO A 368 9.39 6.07 0.09
N THR A 369 8.37 5.21 0.11
CA THR A 369 8.00 4.40 1.28
C THR A 369 9.08 3.37 1.62
N ILE A 370 9.63 2.67 0.62
CA ILE A 370 10.74 1.72 0.85
C ILE A 370 11.95 2.42 1.47
N VAL A 371 12.32 3.60 0.98
CA VAL A 371 13.46 4.38 1.51
C VAL A 371 13.19 4.79 2.97
N LYS A 372 12.01 5.32 3.30
CA LYS A 372 11.62 5.64 4.69
C LYS A 372 11.67 4.41 5.60
N LEU A 373 11.24 3.24 5.12
CA LEU A 373 11.19 2.01 5.93
C LEU A 373 12.57 1.53 6.38
N PHE A 374 13.67 1.91 5.72
CA PHE A 374 15.02 1.61 6.23
C PHE A 374 15.30 2.29 7.58
N ALA A 375 14.72 3.48 7.84
CA ALA A 375 14.83 4.16 9.12
C ALA A 375 14.04 3.46 10.25
N SER A 376 13.25 2.43 9.94
CA SER A 376 12.45 1.72 10.94
C SER A 376 13.32 0.98 11.96
N THR A 377 12.92 1.13 13.23
CA THR A 377 13.45 0.33 14.34
C THR A 377 12.92 -1.10 14.34
N ASP A 378 11.87 -1.42 13.56
CA ASP A 378 11.35 -2.79 13.47
C ASP A 378 12.34 -3.70 12.74
N ARG A 379 12.87 -4.65 13.52
CA ARG A 379 13.75 -5.74 13.09
C ARG A 379 13.13 -6.60 11.98
N ALA A 380 11.82 -6.84 12.01
CA ALA A 380 11.12 -7.65 11.02
C ALA A 380 10.93 -6.92 9.69
N ILE A 381 10.66 -5.61 9.72
CA ILE A 381 10.71 -4.74 8.54
C ILE A 381 12.12 -4.75 7.92
N ARG A 382 13.17 -4.60 8.74
CA ARG A 382 14.56 -4.64 8.25
C ARG A 382 14.92 -5.97 7.59
N VAL A 383 14.48 -7.09 8.17
CA VAL A 383 14.61 -8.42 7.54
C VAL A 383 13.88 -8.46 6.20
N GLY A 384 12.62 -8.04 6.14
CA GLY A 384 11.84 -8.05 4.89
C GLY A 384 12.44 -7.15 3.79
N LEU A 385 12.97 -5.98 4.15
CA LEU A 385 13.66 -5.09 3.22
C LEU A 385 14.88 -5.78 2.60
N LEU A 386 15.75 -6.35 3.44
CA LEU A 386 16.99 -6.97 2.99
C LEU A 386 16.77 -8.31 2.25
N GLN A 387 15.70 -9.06 2.61
CA GLN A 387 15.27 -10.28 1.90
C GLN A 387 14.79 -10.02 0.47
N HIS A 388 14.13 -8.87 0.23
CA HIS A 388 13.58 -8.55 -1.09
C HIS A 388 14.41 -7.49 -1.85
N ILE A 389 15.67 -7.27 -1.45
CA ILE A 389 16.52 -6.21 -1.99
C ILE A 389 16.66 -6.28 -3.52
N ASP A 390 16.67 -7.48 -4.10
CA ASP A 390 16.82 -7.69 -5.54
C ASP A 390 15.59 -7.20 -6.34
N GLN A 391 14.42 -7.05 -5.69
CA GLN A 391 13.18 -6.60 -6.35
C GLN A 391 13.11 -5.07 -6.55
N TYR A 392 13.92 -4.30 -5.81
CA TYR A 392 13.83 -2.83 -5.81
C TYR A 392 15.19 -2.11 -5.73
N GLY A 393 16.27 -2.82 -5.39
CA GLY A 393 17.61 -2.25 -5.20
C GLY A 393 18.21 -1.68 -6.49
N GLU A 394 17.81 -2.18 -7.67
CA GLU A 394 18.14 -1.55 -8.96
C GLU A 394 17.54 -0.14 -9.09
N SER A 395 16.33 0.08 -8.57
CA SER A 395 15.59 1.36 -8.68
C SER A 395 16.12 2.46 -7.76
N LEU A 396 16.88 2.12 -6.71
CA LEU A 396 17.51 3.11 -5.82
C LEU A 396 18.63 3.85 -6.55
N THR A 397 18.65 5.18 -6.53
CA THR A 397 19.78 5.96 -7.08
C THR A 397 21.01 5.87 -6.16
N SER A 398 22.22 6.05 -6.70
CA SER A 398 23.45 6.00 -5.88
C SER A 398 23.45 7.02 -4.74
N GLN A 399 22.85 8.20 -4.95
CA GLN A 399 22.66 9.19 -3.89
C GLN A 399 21.76 8.66 -2.77
N ILE A 400 20.58 8.11 -3.10
CA ILE A 400 19.66 7.53 -2.11
C ILE A 400 20.32 6.35 -1.37
N VAL A 401 21.13 5.54 -2.07
CA VAL A 401 21.85 4.43 -1.43
C VAL A 401 22.90 4.94 -0.44
N ASP A 402 23.76 5.88 -0.82
CA ASP A 402 24.87 6.34 0.02
C ASP A 402 24.41 7.24 1.19
N GLU A 403 23.42 8.11 0.96
CA GLU A 403 22.97 9.13 1.92
C GLU A 403 21.84 8.65 2.86
N GLN A 404 20.90 7.81 2.37
CA GLN A 404 19.67 7.49 3.10
C GLN A 404 19.57 6.00 3.48
N VAL A 405 19.87 5.08 2.57
CA VAL A 405 19.71 3.64 2.83
C VAL A 405 20.89 3.05 3.61
N TYR A 406 22.13 3.31 3.16
CA TYR A 406 23.33 2.70 3.75
C TYR A 406 23.52 2.99 5.25
N PRO A 407 23.29 4.21 5.79
CA PRO A 407 23.44 4.47 7.22
C PRO A 407 22.57 3.56 8.10
N HIS A 408 21.40 3.14 7.61
CA HIS A 408 20.52 2.20 8.30
C HIS A 408 20.95 0.74 8.10
N VAL A 409 21.30 0.36 6.87
CA VAL A 409 21.82 -0.99 6.52
C VAL A 409 23.08 -1.31 7.33
N ALA A 410 23.98 -0.35 7.53
CA ALA A 410 25.24 -0.53 8.24
C ALA A 410 25.08 -1.07 9.67
N ASN A 411 23.96 -0.75 10.35
CA ASN A 411 23.67 -1.28 11.69
C ASN A 411 23.46 -2.80 11.68
N GLY A 412 22.97 -3.37 10.57
CA GLY A 412 22.74 -4.80 10.40
C GLY A 412 24.02 -5.64 10.50
N PHE A 413 25.19 -5.08 10.14
CA PHE A 413 26.49 -5.77 10.27
C PHE A 413 26.93 -6.01 11.72
N SER A 414 26.31 -5.36 12.71
CA SER A 414 26.63 -5.52 14.14
C SER A 414 25.43 -6.00 14.95
N ASP A 415 24.42 -6.55 14.29
CA ASP A 415 23.22 -7.09 14.93
C ASP A 415 23.49 -8.42 15.66
N THR A 416 22.76 -8.68 16.74
CA THR A 416 22.93 -9.87 17.58
C THR A 416 22.61 -11.19 16.87
N SER A 417 21.72 -11.21 15.87
CA SER A 417 21.40 -12.44 15.13
C SER A 417 22.29 -12.63 13.91
N ALA A 418 22.96 -13.78 13.85
CA ALA A 418 23.74 -14.20 12.69
C ALA A 418 22.93 -14.12 11.38
N PHE A 419 21.65 -14.52 11.38
CA PHE A 419 20.78 -14.43 10.20
C PHE A 419 20.64 -12.99 9.66
N LEU A 420 20.51 -11.98 10.53
CA LEU A 420 20.40 -10.59 10.08
C LEU A 420 21.77 -10.01 9.67
N ARG A 421 22.87 -10.41 10.33
CA ARG A 421 24.24 -10.07 9.87
C ARG A 421 24.53 -10.65 8.49
N GLU A 422 24.24 -11.93 8.28
CA GLU A 422 24.39 -12.62 7.00
C GLU A 422 23.52 -11.97 5.92
N LEU A 423 22.23 -11.72 6.20
CA LEU A 423 21.32 -11.11 5.25
C LEU A 423 21.77 -9.70 4.83
N THR A 424 22.18 -8.86 5.79
CA THR A 424 22.76 -7.53 5.54
C THR A 424 23.98 -7.62 4.62
N LEU A 425 24.84 -8.60 4.88
CA LEU A 425 26.04 -8.88 4.09
C LEU A 425 25.70 -9.32 2.65
N LYS A 426 24.66 -10.14 2.45
CA LYS A 426 24.19 -10.56 1.11
C LYS A 426 23.66 -9.37 0.30
N SER A 427 22.84 -8.50 0.91
CA SER A 427 22.27 -7.32 0.25
C SER A 427 23.32 -6.32 -0.25
N MET A 428 24.57 -6.38 0.25
CA MET A 428 25.65 -5.53 -0.25
C MET A 428 26.10 -5.84 -1.67
N LEU A 429 25.75 -7.00 -2.25
CA LEU A 429 26.03 -7.26 -3.68
C LEU A 429 25.28 -6.26 -4.59
N VAL A 430 24.05 -5.88 -4.23
CA VAL A 430 23.23 -4.90 -4.96
C VAL A 430 23.58 -3.46 -4.57
N LEU A 431 23.91 -3.23 -3.29
CA LEU A 431 24.11 -1.88 -2.75
C LEU A 431 25.55 -1.34 -2.88
N ALA A 432 26.58 -2.18 -2.79
CA ALA A 432 27.98 -1.73 -2.83
C ALA A 432 28.40 -1.03 -4.14
N PRO A 433 27.93 -1.43 -5.35
CA PRO A 433 28.21 -0.70 -6.60
C PRO A 433 27.67 0.74 -6.63
N LYS A 434 26.79 1.09 -5.68
CA LYS A 434 26.09 2.38 -5.59
C LYS A 434 26.59 3.27 -4.46
N LEU A 435 27.57 2.81 -3.66
CA LEU A 435 28.19 3.59 -2.59
C LEU A 435 29.31 4.50 -3.09
N SER A 436 29.58 5.58 -2.35
CA SER A 436 30.75 6.42 -2.61
C SER A 436 32.04 5.80 -2.08
N GLN A 437 33.19 6.18 -2.65
CA GLN A 437 34.51 5.73 -2.17
C GLN A 437 34.76 6.09 -0.70
N ARG A 438 34.16 7.20 -0.21
CA ARG A 438 34.18 7.61 1.19
C ARG A 438 33.47 6.55 2.06
N THR A 439 32.29 6.12 1.67
CA THR A 439 31.48 5.15 2.42
C THR A 439 32.08 3.75 2.38
N ILE A 440 32.55 3.31 1.20
CA ILE A 440 33.22 2.00 1.04
C ILE A 440 34.47 1.92 1.92
N SER A 441 35.40 2.88 1.77
CA SER A 441 36.68 2.86 2.48
C SER A 441 36.55 3.27 3.96
N GLY A 442 35.68 4.22 4.26
CA GLY A 442 35.51 4.81 5.59
C GLY A 442 34.58 4.04 6.52
N SER A 443 33.67 3.22 5.97
CA SER A 443 32.67 2.45 6.75
C SER A 443 32.66 0.97 6.36
N LEU A 444 32.30 0.62 5.12
CA LEU A 444 32.00 -0.77 4.74
C LEU A 444 33.17 -1.73 5.04
N LEU A 445 34.39 -1.39 4.62
CA LEU A 445 35.56 -2.24 4.85
C LEU A 445 35.88 -2.46 6.35
N LYS A 446 35.47 -1.54 7.25
CA LYS A 446 35.60 -1.73 8.70
C LYS A 446 34.63 -2.79 9.23
N PHE A 447 33.40 -2.82 8.73
CA PHE A 447 32.42 -3.85 9.06
C PHE A 447 32.81 -5.21 8.46
N LEU A 448 33.18 -5.27 7.18
CA LEU A 448 33.65 -6.51 6.56
C LEU A 448 34.91 -7.05 7.25
N SER A 449 35.82 -6.18 7.69
CA SER A 449 36.98 -6.61 8.49
C SER A 449 36.64 -7.16 9.88
N LYS A 450 35.43 -6.95 10.41
CA LYS A 450 34.92 -7.62 11.61
C LYS A 450 34.21 -8.94 11.26
N LEU A 451 33.33 -8.91 10.26
CA LEU A 451 32.56 -10.08 9.83
C LEU A 451 33.43 -11.21 9.25
N GLN A 452 34.63 -10.89 8.76
CA GLN A 452 35.61 -11.89 8.35
C GLN A 452 36.23 -12.68 9.52
N VAL A 453 35.93 -12.31 10.77
CA VAL A 453 36.25 -13.06 12.00
C VAL A 453 35.00 -13.24 12.88
N ASP A 454 33.80 -13.24 12.27
CA ASP A 454 32.54 -13.57 12.94
C ASP A 454 32.56 -14.98 13.53
N GLU A 455 31.80 -15.22 14.60
CA GLU A 455 31.66 -16.54 15.22
C GLU A 455 31.09 -17.56 14.22
N GLU A 456 30.15 -17.14 13.38
CA GLU A 456 29.45 -17.98 12.40
C GLU A 456 30.30 -18.22 11.13
N PRO A 457 30.72 -19.48 10.83
CA PRO A 457 31.55 -19.78 9.67
C PRO A 457 30.92 -19.41 8.31
N ALA A 458 29.59 -19.46 8.18
CA ALA A 458 28.90 -19.01 6.97
C ALA A 458 29.13 -17.50 6.72
N ILE A 459 29.11 -16.67 7.77
CA ILE A 459 29.34 -15.23 7.66
C ILE A 459 30.78 -14.91 7.26
N ARG A 460 31.78 -15.61 7.83
CA ARG A 460 33.19 -15.44 7.43
C ARG A 460 33.43 -15.81 5.96
N THR A 461 32.79 -16.88 5.51
CA THR A 461 32.80 -17.35 4.10
C THR A 461 32.18 -16.29 3.18
N ASN A 462 30.93 -15.90 3.44
CA ASN A 462 30.20 -14.90 2.64
C ASN A 462 30.92 -13.54 2.62
N THR A 463 31.59 -13.15 3.71
CA THR A 463 32.35 -11.89 3.79
C THR A 463 33.56 -11.91 2.88
N THR A 464 34.24 -13.06 2.80
CA THR A 464 35.38 -13.28 1.90
C THR A 464 34.93 -13.23 0.43
N ILE A 465 33.78 -13.82 0.10
CA ILE A 465 33.16 -13.74 -1.24
C ILE A 465 32.81 -12.29 -1.60
N LEU A 466 32.13 -11.56 -0.70
CA LEU A 466 31.76 -10.16 -0.93
C LEU A 466 32.99 -9.27 -1.16
N LEU A 467 34.07 -9.45 -0.38
CA LEU A 467 35.33 -8.71 -0.55
C LEU A 467 35.96 -8.95 -1.93
N GLY A 468 35.84 -10.16 -2.50
CA GLY A 468 36.21 -10.44 -3.88
C GLY A 468 35.32 -9.70 -4.89
N ASN A 469 33.99 -9.81 -4.72
CA ASN A 469 33.01 -9.23 -5.65
C ASN A 469 33.04 -7.69 -5.68
N ILE A 470 33.37 -7.02 -4.56
CA ILE A 470 33.47 -5.54 -4.53
C ILE A 470 34.85 -5.00 -4.89
N ALA A 471 35.83 -5.87 -5.23
CA ALA A 471 37.23 -5.48 -5.43
C ALA A 471 37.41 -4.39 -6.50
N SER A 472 36.65 -4.44 -7.59
CA SER A 472 36.65 -3.45 -8.67
C SER A 472 36.23 -2.05 -8.21
N TYR A 473 35.38 -1.96 -7.18
CA TYR A 473 34.93 -0.70 -6.58
C TYR A 473 35.89 -0.18 -5.48
N LEU A 474 37.06 -0.78 -5.28
CA LEU A 474 38.06 -0.29 -4.31
C LEU A 474 39.15 0.53 -5.02
N ASN A 475 39.51 1.70 -4.49
CA ASN A 475 40.71 2.45 -4.90
C ASN A 475 41.98 1.57 -4.80
N ASP A 476 42.88 1.58 -5.79
CA ASP A 476 43.97 0.58 -5.93
C ASP A 476 44.88 0.43 -4.70
N GLY A 477 45.31 1.56 -4.10
CA GLY A 477 46.14 1.58 -2.88
C GLY A 477 45.44 1.10 -1.59
N THR A 478 44.12 0.93 -1.65
CA THR A 478 43.30 0.25 -0.65
C THR A 478 43.09 -1.21 -1.06
N ARG A 479 42.75 -1.46 -2.33
CA ARG A 479 42.50 -2.76 -2.94
C ARG A 479 43.61 -3.77 -2.62
N LYS A 480 44.85 -3.47 -3.01
CA LYS A 480 46.03 -4.33 -2.74
C LYS A 480 46.20 -4.65 -1.25
N ARG A 481 46.20 -3.60 -0.42
CA ARG A 481 46.50 -3.68 1.02
C ARG A 481 45.45 -4.48 1.79
N VAL A 482 44.18 -4.27 1.46
CA VAL A 482 43.05 -4.89 2.16
C VAL A 482 42.82 -6.32 1.66
N LEU A 483 42.75 -6.54 0.35
CA LEU A 483 42.39 -7.86 -0.20
C LEU A 483 43.45 -8.92 0.08
N ILE A 484 44.75 -8.64 -0.13
CA ILE A 484 45.80 -9.64 0.14
C ILE A 484 45.79 -10.04 1.61
N ASN A 485 45.63 -9.09 2.54
CA ASN A 485 45.58 -9.41 3.96
C ASN A 485 44.29 -10.14 4.35
N ALA A 486 43.13 -9.70 3.82
CA ALA A 486 41.85 -10.35 4.02
C ALA A 486 41.87 -11.82 3.57
N PHE A 487 42.48 -12.11 2.43
CA PHE A 487 42.53 -13.47 1.90
C PHE A 487 43.67 -14.29 2.54
N THR A 488 44.92 -13.85 2.46
CA THR A 488 46.09 -14.68 2.86
C THR A 488 46.29 -14.82 4.38
N VAL A 489 45.88 -13.81 5.17
CA VAL A 489 46.10 -13.81 6.64
C VAL A 489 44.87 -14.35 7.38
N ARG A 490 43.65 -14.18 6.83
CA ARG A 490 42.40 -14.66 7.45
C ARG A 490 41.80 -15.84 6.69
N ALA A 491 41.24 -15.61 5.51
CA ALA A 491 40.43 -16.62 4.82
C ALA A 491 41.18 -17.94 4.55
N LEU A 492 42.42 -17.87 4.03
CA LEU A 492 43.27 -19.05 3.80
C LEU A 492 43.65 -19.81 5.08
N ARG A 493 43.42 -19.24 6.26
CA ARG A 493 43.76 -19.79 7.58
C ARG A 493 42.52 -20.09 8.44
N ASP A 494 41.32 -19.99 7.87
CA ASP A 494 40.06 -20.27 8.57
C ASP A 494 39.94 -21.75 8.93
N THR A 495 39.35 -22.05 10.09
CA THR A 495 39.08 -23.43 10.51
C THR A 495 38.07 -24.12 9.60
N PHE A 496 37.20 -23.37 8.93
CA PHE A 496 36.14 -23.88 8.07
C PHE A 496 36.60 -23.99 6.60
N SER A 497 36.54 -25.18 6.01
CA SER A 497 37.05 -25.43 4.65
C SER A 497 36.43 -24.55 3.56
N PRO A 498 35.09 -24.30 3.54
CA PRO A 498 34.51 -23.38 2.56
C PRO A 498 35.04 -21.95 2.65
N ALA A 499 35.43 -21.46 3.83
CA ALA A 499 36.06 -20.15 3.98
C ALA A 499 37.49 -20.12 3.39
N ARG A 500 38.27 -21.19 3.57
CA ARG A 500 39.58 -21.35 2.90
C ARG A 500 39.42 -21.43 1.38
N GLY A 501 38.49 -22.26 0.89
CA GLY A 501 38.16 -22.38 -0.53
C GLY A 501 37.70 -21.06 -1.15
N ALA A 502 36.84 -20.31 -0.47
CA ALA A 502 36.43 -18.96 -0.88
C ALA A 502 37.61 -17.98 -0.92
N GLY A 503 38.54 -18.05 0.04
CA GLY A 503 39.76 -17.25 0.04
C GLY A 503 40.67 -17.51 -1.16
N ILE A 504 40.81 -18.78 -1.58
CA ILE A 504 41.54 -19.16 -2.79
C ILE A 504 40.84 -18.59 -4.04
N MET A 505 39.54 -18.84 -4.19
CA MET A 505 38.77 -18.37 -5.35
C MET A 505 38.75 -16.85 -5.46
N ALA A 506 38.63 -16.14 -4.32
CA ALA A 506 38.67 -14.68 -4.29
C ALA A 506 40.04 -14.14 -4.73
N LEU A 507 41.15 -14.76 -4.33
CA LEU A 507 42.49 -14.41 -4.85
C LEU A 507 42.58 -14.60 -6.37
N CYS A 508 42.11 -15.73 -6.91
CA CYS A 508 42.13 -16.01 -8.35
C CYS A 508 41.28 -15.00 -9.15
N ALA A 509 40.05 -14.71 -8.69
CA ALA A 509 39.15 -13.75 -9.31
C ALA A 509 39.67 -12.31 -9.26
N THR A 510 40.43 -11.96 -8.21
CA THR A 510 41.04 -10.62 -8.04
C THR A 510 42.49 -10.56 -8.52
N SER A 511 42.99 -11.56 -9.24
CA SER A 511 44.40 -11.68 -9.66
C SER A 511 44.94 -10.47 -10.45
N SER A 512 44.08 -9.76 -11.19
CA SER A 512 44.39 -8.51 -11.90
C SER A 512 44.69 -7.31 -10.99
N CYS A 513 44.46 -7.43 -9.67
CA CYS A 513 44.63 -6.36 -8.69
C CYS A 513 46.02 -6.35 -8.04
N TYR A 514 46.85 -7.37 -8.28
CA TYR A 514 48.11 -7.62 -7.60
C TYR A 514 49.29 -7.47 -8.54
N ASP A 515 50.40 -6.93 -8.06
CA ASP A 515 51.66 -6.98 -8.83
C ASP A 515 52.39 -8.32 -8.63
N VAL A 516 53.40 -8.55 -9.48
CA VAL A 516 54.14 -9.81 -9.50
C VAL A 516 55.01 -10.00 -8.25
N THR A 517 55.43 -8.91 -7.59
CA THR A 517 56.11 -8.96 -6.31
C THR A 517 55.15 -9.42 -5.20
N GLU A 518 53.93 -8.89 -5.16
CA GLU A 518 52.87 -9.34 -4.25
C GLU A 518 52.48 -10.81 -4.49
N ILE A 519 52.36 -11.22 -5.76
CA ILE A 519 52.06 -12.61 -6.13
C ILE A 519 53.16 -13.54 -5.62
N ALA A 520 54.43 -13.26 -5.92
CA ALA A 520 55.55 -14.14 -5.58
C ALA A 520 55.86 -14.17 -4.06
N THR A 521 55.73 -13.04 -3.35
CA THR A 521 56.17 -12.93 -1.95
C THR A 521 55.06 -13.12 -0.91
N ARG A 522 53.78 -12.87 -1.26
CA ARG A 522 52.67 -12.88 -0.29
C ARG A 522 51.55 -13.85 -0.67
N ILE A 523 51.18 -13.95 -1.95
CA ILE A 523 50.06 -14.81 -2.37
C ILE A 523 50.51 -16.26 -2.53
N LEU A 524 51.40 -16.54 -3.48
CA LEU A 524 51.82 -17.90 -3.82
C LEU A 524 52.33 -18.71 -2.60
N PRO A 525 53.14 -18.15 -1.67
CA PRO A 525 53.61 -18.89 -0.49
C PRO A 525 52.49 -19.29 0.49
N ASN A 526 51.40 -18.52 0.58
CA ASN A 526 50.25 -18.89 1.43
C ASN A 526 49.29 -19.85 0.71
N VAL A 527 49.16 -19.76 -0.61
CA VAL A 527 48.31 -20.68 -1.41
C VAL A 527 48.94 -22.06 -1.55
N VAL A 528 50.26 -22.16 -1.77
CA VAL A 528 50.92 -23.45 -2.04
C VAL A 528 50.83 -24.42 -0.87
N VAL A 529 50.79 -23.93 0.38
CA VAL A 529 50.60 -24.75 1.58
C VAL A 529 49.22 -25.45 1.59
N LEU A 530 48.21 -24.88 0.95
CA LEU A 530 46.87 -25.48 0.86
C LEU A 530 46.75 -26.59 -0.20
N THR A 531 47.80 -26.85 -0.99
CA THR A 531 47.86 -28.05 -1.85
C THR A 531 47.85 -29.36 -1.04
N ILE A 532 48.18 -29.29 0.26
CA ILE A 532 48.11 -30.39 1.23
C ILE A 532 47.07 -30.14 2.35
N ASP A 533 46.09 -29.25 2.12
CA ASP A 533 44.96 -29.03 3.04
C ASP A 533 44.24 -30.36 3.36
N PRO A 534 43.69 -30.60 4.56
CA PRO A 534 42.91 -31.80 4.85
C PRO A 534 41.70 -31.97 3.93
N ASP A 535 41.10 -30.90 3.43
CA ASP A 535 39.92 -30.92 2.58
C ASP A 535 40.26 -31.07 1.08
N SER A 536 39.62 -32.04 0.42
CA SER A 536 39.88 -32.33 -1.00
C SER A 536 39.48 -31.21 -1.96
N ASP A 537 38.43 -30.44 -1.65
CA ASP A 537 37.99 -29.33 -2.49
C ASP A 537 38.93 -28.12 -2.35
N VAL A 538 39.40 -27.87 -1.13
CA VAL A 538 40.41 -26.82 -0.87
C VAL A 538 41.73 -27.16 -1.56
N ARG A 539 42.18 -28.43 -1.52
CA ARG A 539 43.36 -28.88 -2.29
C ARG A 539 43.19 -28.64 -3.79
N LEU A 540 42.06 -29.05 -4.38
CA LEU A 540 41.79 -28.90 -5.81
C LEU A 540 41.85 -27.43 -6.24
N LYS A 541 41.19 -26.55 -5.49
CA LYS A 541 41.24 -25.09 -5.70
C LYS A 541 42.67 -24.54 -5.54
N ALA A 542 43.43 -25.02 -4.57
CA ALA A 542 44.81 -24.58 -4.33
C ALA A 542 45.75 -24.93 -5.49
N TYR A 543 45.65 -26.14 -6.08
CA TYR A 543 46.44 -26.50 -7.26
C TYR A 543 46.12 -25.59 -8.46
N GLN A 544 44.84 -25.38 -8.77
CA GLN A 544 44.40 -24.48 -9.85
C GLN A 544 44.91 -23.05 -9.66
N ALA A 545 44.88 -22.55 -8.41
CA ALA A 545 45.39 -21.23 -8.07
C ALA A 545 46.93 -21.13 -8.21
N VAL A 546 47.68 -22.15 -7.79
CA VAL A 546 49.14 -22.21 -7.97
C VAL A 546 49.50 -22.18 -9.46
N GLU A 547 48.80 -22.95 -10.30
CA GLU A 547 49.00 -22.93 -11.75
C GLU A 547 48.72 -21.55 -12.36
N GLN A 548 47.58 -20.93 -12.02
CA GLN A 548 47.22 -19.59 -12.49
C GLN A 548 48.27 -18.53 -12.09
N PHE A 549 48.67 -18.50 -10.82
CA PHE A 549 49.63 -17.49 -10.35
C PHE A 549 51.04 -17.73 -10.89
N LEU A 550 51.50 -18.98 -11.02
CA LEU A 550 52.76 -19.29 -11.69
C LEU A 550 52.74 -18.88 -13.18
N GLN A 551 51.60 -19.02 -13.87
CA GLN A 551 51.49 -18.60 -15.26
C GLN A 551 51.56 -17.07 -15.42
N ILE A 552 50.99 -16.31 -14.47
CA ILE A 552 51.13 -14.84 -14.43
C ILE A 552 52.60 -14.43 -14.23
N VAL A 553 53.32 -15.10 -13.31
CA VAL A 553 54.75 -14.85 -13.06
C VAL A 553 55.60 -15.17 -14.30
N LYS A 554 55.33 -16.28 -15.00
CA LYS A 554 56.00 -16.64 -16.26
C LYS A 554 55.78 -15.57 -17.34
N GLN A 555 54.53 -15.18 -17.59
CA GLN A 555 54.19 -14.15 -18.58
C GLN A 555 54.84 -12.79 -18.29
N TYR A 556 55.07 -12.46 -17.02
CA TYR A 556 55.82 -11.26 -16.64
C TYR A 556 57.32 -11.41 -16.94
N HIS A 557 57.92 -12.56 -16.64
CA HIS A 557 59.31 -12.85 -17.00
C HIS A 557 59.52 -12.82 -18.52
N GLU A 558 58.64 -13.45 -19.30
CA GLU A 558 58.66 -13.45 -20.77
C GLU A 558 58.60 -12.01 -21.33
N LYS A 559 57.68 -11.17 -20.83
CA LYS A 559 57.58 -9.75 -21.22
C LYS A 559 58.82 -8.94 -20.83
N THR A 560 59.40 -9.19 -19.65
CA THR A 560 60.60 -8.51 -19.19
C THR A 560 61.85 -8.94 -19.97
N SER A 561 61.93 -10.22 -20.35
CA SER A 561 63.07 -10.81 -21.07
C SER A 561 63.08 -10.49 -22.56
N ASN A 562 61.91 -10.23 -23.17
CA ASN A 562 61.81 -9.86 -24.59
C ASN A 562 62.02 -8.35 -24.84
N GLY A 563 62.18 -7.56 -23.77
CA GLY A 563 62.74 -6.22 -23.81
C GLY A 563 61.73 -5.09 -24.02
N ASP A 564 61.56 -4.27 -22.99
CA ASP A 564 61.28 -2.84 -23.17
C ASP A 564 62.04 -2.06 -22.08
N ALA A 565 63.17 -1.46 -22.47
CA ALA A 565 64.20 -0.96 -21.56
C ALA A 565 64.40 0.56 -21.65
N THR A 566 63.33 1.32 -21.88
CA THR A 566 63.35 2.79 -21.91
C THR A 566 62.14 3.42 -21.22
N GLY A 567 62.40 4.36 -20.29
CA GLY A 567 61.44 5.38 -19.87
C GLY A 567 60.40 4.96 -18.82
N ALA A 568 60.49 5.53 -17.61
CA ALA A 568 59.45 5.37 -16.60
C ALA A 568 58.38 6.47 -16.71
N ALA A 569 57.15 6.12 -17.13
CA ALA A 569 55.89 6.77 -16.70
C ALA A 569 54.63 6.07 -17.27
N GLY A 570 53.57 5.93 -16.45
CA GLY A 570 52.18 5.89 -16.94
C GLY A 570 51.68 4.60 -17.62
N THR A 571 51.76 3.44 -16.97
CA THR A 571 51.27 2.16 -17.55
C THR A 571 49.75 2.02 -17.51
N GLY A 572 49.07 2.31 -18.64
CA GLY A 572 47.74 1.78 -18.93
C GLY A 572 47.84 0.49 -19.74
N ILE A 573 47.51 -0.67 -19.17
CA ILE A 573 47.64 -1.96 -19.86
C ILE A 573 46.42 -2.21 -20.76
N SER A 574 46.66 -2.38 -22.06
CA SER A 574 45.63 -2.80 -23.03
C SER A 574 45.18 -4.26 -22.79
N SER A 575 43.88 -4.48 -22.72
CA SER A 575 43.28 -5.82 -22.58
C SER A 575 43.45 -6.67 -23.84
N LEU A 576 43.97 -7.89 -23.68
CA LEU A 576 43.63 -9.01 -24.59
C LEU A 576 42.39 -9.77 -24.07
N PRO A 577 41.67 -10.52 -24.91
CA PRO A 577 40.49 -11.27 -24.48
C PRO A 577 40.87 -12.36 -23.47
N GLY A 578 40.32 -12.27 -22.24
CA GLY A 578 40.48 -13.32 -21.23
C GLY A 578 39.64 -14.56 -21.55
N ASN A 579 40.07 -15.72 -21.04
CA ASN A 579 39.34 -16.98 -21.19
C ASN A 579 37.92 -16.87 -20.60
N ALA A 580 36.90 -16.71 -21.45
CA ALA A 580 35.49 -16.75 -21.08
C ALA A 580 34.97 -18.16 -20.67
N GLY A 581 35.87 -19.07 -20.28
CA GLY A 581 35.59 -20.47 -19.93
C GLY A 581 35.53 -20.77 -18.43
N LEU A 582 35.90 -19.84 -17.54
CA LEU A 582 35.98 -20.09 -16.08
C LEU A 582 35.05 -19.22 -15.21
N LEU A 583 34.13 -18.46 -15.82
CA LEU A 583 33.12 -17.63 -15.11
C LEU A 583 31.67 -18.00 -15.51
N GLY A 584 31.46 -19.11 -16.22
CA GLY A 584 30.16 -19.48 -16.81
C GLY A 584 29.07 -19.96 -15.85
N TRP A 585 29.28 -19.91 -14.53
CA TRP A 585 28.34 -20.42 -13.51
C TRP A 585 27.65 -19.31 -12.68
N ALA A 586 27.85 -18.03 -13.04
CA ALA A 586 27.33 -16.89 -12.27
C ALA A 586 26.57 -15.83 -13.11
N MET A 587 26.34 -16.06 -14.41
CA MET A 587 25.54 -15.16 -15.27
C MET A 587 24.74 -15.94 -16.32
N SER A 588 23.52 -16.38 -15.98
CA SER A 588 22.54 -16.93 -16.95
C SER A 588 21.09 -16.93 -16.42
N SER A 589 20.58 -15.78 -15.96
CA SER A 589 19.17 -15.63 -15.57
C SER A 589 18.51 -14.29 -15.97
N LEU A 590 19.18 -13.41 -16.71
CA LEU A 590 18.67 -12.07 -17.09
C LEU A 590 18.74 -11.74 -18.59
N THR A 591 18.25 -12.65 -19.45
CA THR A 591 17.78 -12.28 -20.79
C THR A 591 16.51 -13.05 -21.16
N LEU A 592 15.40 -12.36 -21.43
CA LEU A 592 14.17 -12.97 -21.94
C LEU A 592 14.42 -13.57 -23.34
N LYS A 593 14.29 -14.89 -23.44
CA LYS A 593 14.54 -15.63 -24.69
C LYS A 593 13.36 -15.51 -25.66
N GLY A 594 13.45 -14.56 -26.59
CA GLY A 594 12.72 -14.64 -27.86
C GLY A 594 13.08 -15.95 -28.58
N LYS A 595 12.10 -16.61 -29.20
CA LYS A 595 12.32 -17.88 -29.92
C LYS A 595 13.17 -17.67 -31.17
N PRO A 596 14.05 -18.63 -31.48
CA PRO A 596 14.15 -19.16 -32.84
C PRO A 596 13.70 -20.63 -32.90
N SER A 597 13.33 -21.07 -34.10
CA SER A 597 12.90 -22.44 -34.41
C SER A 597 14.07 -23.38 -34.74
N GLU A 598 13.74 -24.65 -34.94
CA GLU A 598 14.64 -25.74 -35.35
C GLU A 598 15.29 -25.48 -36.72
N GLN A 599 16.54 -25.94 -36.90
CA GLN A 599 16.88 -26.91 -37.94
C GLN A 599 18.30 -27.48 -37.72
N SER A 600 18.60 -28.61 -38.36
CA SER A 600 19.77 -29.46 -38.10
C SER A 600 20.52 -29.84 -39.38
N ASN A 601 21.85 -30.00 -39.28
CA ASN A 601 22.78 -30.63 -40.25
C ASN A 601 22.84 -29.94 -41.63
N PHE A 602 24.01 -29.56 -42.16
CA PHE A 602 25.03 -30.49 -42.66
C PHE A 602 26.44 -29.86 -42.73
N ALA A 603 27.42 -30.63 -43.24
CA ALA A 603 28.84 -30.30 -43.17
C ALA A 603 29.47 -29.74 -44.48
N SER A 604 30.55 -28.97 -44.30
CA SER A 604 31.67 -28.67 -45.20
C SER A 604 31.62 -29.11 -46.68
N SER A 605 31.84 -28.15 -47.61
CA SER A 605 33.09 -28.14 -48.42
C SER A 605 33.24 -26.92 -49.35
N SER A 606 34.46 -26.36 -49.36
CA SER A 606 35.22 -25.72 -50.45
C SER A 606 34.64 -24.53 -51.29
N PRO A 607 35.52 -23.68 -51.90
CA PRO A 607 35.10 -22.39 -52.44
C PRO A 607 35.20 -22.25 -53.98
N SER A 608 34.30 -21.43 -54.55
CA SER A 608 34.40 -20.87 -55.91
C SER A 608 33.84 -19.44 -55.95
N ALA A 609 34.46 -18.58 -56.75
CA ALA A 609 34.00 -17.23 -57.11
C ALA A 609 34.20 -17.05 -58.64
N PRO A 610 33.92 -15.90 -59.29
CA PRO A 610 33.15 -14.70 -58.90
C PRO A 610 32.02 -14.40 -59.94
N ILE A 611 31.72 -13.10 -60.21
CA ILE A 611 31.18 -12.48 -61.47
C ILE A 611 29.81 -11.74 -61.40
N THR A 612 29.91 -10.43 -61.10
CA THR A 612 29.28 -9.23 -61.72
C THR A 612 27.76 -9.02 -61.94
N THR A 613 27.36 -7.74 -61.77
CA THR A 613 26.30 -6.95 -62.50
C THR A 613 24.81 -7.30 -62.27
N THR A 614 23.83 -6.37 -62.39
CA THR A 614 23.87 -4.96 -62.88
C THR A 614 22.92 -4.02 -62.12
N SER A 615 23.28 -2.73 -62.14
CA SER A 615 22.66 -1.50 -61.64
C SER A 615 21.26 -1.07 -62.13
N SER A 616 20.50 -0.39 -61.27
CA SER A 616 19.78 0.91 -61.53
C SER A 616 19.53 1.59 -60.16
N ASN A 617 19.88 2.85 -59.86
CA ASN A 617 19.44 4.17 -60.38
C ASN A 617 17.93 4.41 -60.20
N ALA A 618 17.41 5.53 -59.69
CA ALA A 618 17.96 6.86 -59.30
C ALA A 618 17.00 7.47 -58.23
N SER A 619 17.32 8.18 -57.12
CA SER A 619 18.29 9.22 -56.72
C SER A 619 17.66 10.62 -56.52
N SER A 620 17.47 11.05 -55.26
CA SER A 620 17.48 12.46 -54.78
C SER A 620 17.50 12.44 -53.22
N VAL A 621 18.48 12.90 -52.43
CA VAL A 621 19.37 14.10 -52.43
C VAL A 621 18.70 15.29 -51.71
N MET A 622 18.82 15.37 -50.37
CA MET A 622 19.70 16.30 -49.58
C MET A 622 18.92 17.58 -49.13
N GLU A 623 19.24 18.33 -48.07
CA GLU A 623 20.26 18.33 -46.99
C GLU A 623 19.61 19.02 -45.75
N GLY A 624 20.15 19.09 -44.52
CA GLY A 624 21.43 18.64 -43.97
C GLY A 624 22.17 19.77 -43.22
N ALA A 625 22.20 19.76 -41.88
CA ALA A 625 23.04 20.65 -41.06
C ALA A 625 23.21 20.10 -39.62
N SER A 626 24.44 20.09 -39.10
CA SER A 626 24.78 19.62 -37.73
C SER A 626 25.93 20.42 -37.12
N ILE A 627 25.75 20.99 -35.92
CA ILE A 627 26.83 21.59 -35.09
C ILE A 627 26.52 21.41 -33.57
N PRO A 628 27.39 21.76 -32.59
CA PRO A 628 27.92 20.73 -31.67
C PRO A 628 27.61 20.95 -30.17
N PRO A 629 27.94 19.99 -29.29
CA PRO A 629 27.86 20.19 -27.84
C PRO A 629 28.99 21.10 -27.30
N VAL A 630 28.64 22.08 -26.46
CA VAL A 630 29.59 23.01 -25.83
C VAL A 630 29.83 22.63 -24.36
N ARG A 631 31.10 22.62 -23.95
CA ARG A 631 31.52 22.42 -22.55
C ARG A 631 31.32 23.70 -21.72
N VAL A 632 31.08 23.54 -20.42
CA VAL A 632 31.42 24.54 -19.40
C VAL A 632 32.26 23.85 -18.32
N SER A 633 33.28 24.54 -17.82
CA SER A 633 34.26 23.99 -16.85
C SER A 633 34.12 24.66 -15.49
N SER A 634 34.39 23.88 -14.42
CA SER A 634 34.49 24.40 -13.06
C SER A 634 35.76 25.23 -12.86
N ARG A 635 35.68 26.28 -12.04
CA ARG A 635 36.84 26.81 -11.29
C ARG A 635 36.38 27.43 -9.96
N THR A 636 37.14 27.17 -8.92
CA THR A 636 37.02 27.76 -7.58
C THR A 636 37.79 29.06 -7.48
N ASP A 637 37.38 29.94 -6.56
CA ASP A 637 38.27 30.69 -5.66
C ASP A 637 37.47 31.18 -4.42
N LEU A 638 38.18 31.56 -3.37
CA LEU A 638 37.76 32.00 -2.01
C LEU A 638 38.49 33.33 -1.68
N PRO A 639 38.17 34.15 -0.64
CA PRO A 639 37.71 33.70 0.70
C PRO A 639 36.67 34.58 1.49
N ASP A 640 36.07 33.93 2.50
CA ASP A 640 35.83 34.38 3.89
C ASP A 640 35.16 35.74 4.22
N PHE A 641 33.97 35.71 4.87
CA PHE A 641 33.80 36.13 6.30
C PHE A 641 32.33 36.06 6.82
N THR A 642 32.19 35.79 8.13
CA THR A 642 31.02 35.98 9.04
C THR A 642 29.75 35.11 8.91
N ASP A 643 29.18 34.76 10.06
CA ASP A 643 27.98 33.94 10.27
C ASP A 643 26.64 34.62 9.90
N HIS A 644 25.63 33.81 9.58
CA HIS A 644 24.32 33.86 10.26
C HIS A 644 23.49 32.58 9.98
N LEU A 645 22.52 32.30 10.86
CA LEU A 645 21.66 31.11 10.86
C LEU A 645 20.59 31.12 9.73
N PRO A 646 20.14 29.95 9.23
CA PRO A 646 19.00 29.87 8.33
C PRO A 646 17.66 30.13 9.07
N PRO A 647 16.66 30.76 8.43
CA PRO A 647 15.33 30.95 9.02
C PRO A 647 14.45 29.70 8.90
N ASP A 648 13.67 29.42 9.95
CA ASP A 648 12.74 28.29 10.01
C ASP A 648 11.44 28.51 9.21
N SER A 649 10.83 27.38 8.82
CA SER A 649 9.50 27.35 8.17
C SER A 649 8.37 27.71 9.15
N PRO A 650 7.37 28.52 8.75
CA PRO A 650 6.28 28.90 9.64
C PRO A 650 5.32 27.73 9.91
N ALA A 651 5.23 27.32 11.17
CA ALA A 651 4.19 26.42 11.66
C ALA A 651 2.92 27.21 12.02
N SER A 652 1.74 26.61 11.80
CA SER A 652 0.46 27.21 12.19
C SER A 652 0.37 27.39 13.70
N THR A 653 -0.10 28.54 14.16
CA THR A 653 -0.47 28.80 15.56
C THR A 653 -1.62 29.80 15.61
N ASP A 654 -2.71 29.40 16.25
CA ASP A 654 -3.84 30.28 16.54
C ASP A 654 -3.45 31.27 17.64
N GLY A 655 -3.56 32.57 17.36
CA GLY A 655 -3.23 33.63 18.31
C GLY A 655 -4.04 34.89 18.01
N TRP A 656 -4.95 35.24 18.93
CA TRP A 656 -5.72 36.49 18.87
C TRP A 656 -4.80 37.66 19.24
N GLY A 657 -4.79 38.72 18.42
CA GLY A 657 -3.90 39.87 18.61
C GLY A 657 -4.44 40.89 19.60
N GLU A 658 -3.60 41.35 20.52
CA GLU A 658 -3.82 42.57 21.28
C GLU A 658 -3.63 43.83 20.41
N ILE A 659 -4.25 44.94 20.80
CA ILE A 659 -4.00 46.27 20.23
C ILE A 659 -3.26 47.11 21.28
N VAL A 660 -2.08 47.60 20.94
CA VAL A 660 -1.23 48.39 21.86
C VAL A 660 -1.49 49.89 21.71
N ASN A 661 -1.84 50.55 22.82
CA ASN A 661 -1.67 51.98 23.15
C ASN A 661 -2.10 52.15 24.64
N GLY A 662 -1.41 52.88 25.53
CA GLY A 662 -0.08 53.49 25.43
C GLY A 662 0.17 54.56 26.51
N ILE A 663 1.23 54.36 27.32
CA ILE A 663 1.98 55.36 28.12
C ILE A 663 1.44 55.78 29.53
N HIS A 664 2.38 55.68 30.50
CA HIS A 664 2.49 56.22 31.87
C HIS A 664 1.69 55.71 33.08
N GLU A 665 2.28 56.01 34.24
CA GLU A 665 2.08 55.47 35.58
C GLU A 665 1.50 56.55 36.52
N GLU A 666 0.72 56.17 37.53
CA GLU A 666 1.12 56.21 38.96
C GLU A 666 -0.07 55.95 39.92
N ASN A 667 0.24 55.22 41.00
CA ASN A 667 -0.37 55.13 42.35
C ASN A 667 -1.86 54.78 42.65
N ASP A 668 -1.95 54.09 43.80
CA ASP A 668 -2.99 54.08 44.84
C ASP A 668 -4.44 53.65 44.54
N ASN A 669 -4.68 52.37 44.84
CA ASN A 669 -5.56 51.94 45.95
C ASN A 669 -6.86 52.74 46.19
N GLU A 670 -7.99 52.16 45.80
CA GLU A 670 -9.03 51.83 46.78
C GLU A 670 -9.95 50.68 46.31
N LYS A 671 -10.93 50.32 47.15
CA LYS A 671 -11.67 49.06 47.11
C LYS A 671 -13.16 49.34 47.35
N ASP A 672 -13.99 49.09 46.34
CA ASP A 672 -15.35 48.55 46.50
C ASP A 672 -15.86 48.03 45.15
N GLY A 673 -16.83 47.11 45.18
CA GLY A 673 -17.17 46.25 44.04
C GLY A 673 -18.53 46.50 43.40
N TRP A 674 -18.69 45.96 42.19
CA TRP A 674 -19.98 45.73 41.53
C TRP A 674 -19.99 44.31 40.95
N ASP A 675 -20.36 43.33 41.80
CA ASP A 675 -20.85 42.03 41.34
C ASP A 675 -22.24 42.24 40.72
N ASP A 676 -22.30 42.32 39.39
CA ASP A 676 -23.41 41.83 38.55
C ASP A 676 -23.16 42.23 37.08
N ILE A 677 -22.48 41.36 36.34
CA ILE A 677 -22.57 41.31 34.87
C ILE A 677 -23.10 39.93 34.50
N GLU A 678 -24.35 39.89 34.02
CA GLU A 678 -24.92 38.68 33.45
C GLU A 678 -24.04 38.20 32.28
N PRO A 679 -23.69 36.90 32.21
CA PRO A 679 -23.01 36.36 31.04
C PRO A 679 -23.91 36.52 29.81
N LEU A 680 -23.49 37.37 28.87
CA LEU A 680 -24.13 37.53 27.57
C LEU A 680 -24.37 36.14 26.95
N GLU A 681 -25.63 35.78 26.68
CA GLU A 681 -25.95 34.48 26.09
C GLU A 681 -25.23 34.33 24.73
N GLU A 682 -24.20 33.47 24.67
CA GLU A 682 -23.70 32.98 23.40
C GLU A 682 -24.87 32.37 22.62
N ALA A 683 -25.17 32.93 21.46
CA ALA A 683 -26.37 32.61 20.70
C ALA A 683 -26.44 31.10 20.40
N LYS A 684 -27.34 30.41 21.11
CA LYS A 684 -27.43 28.94 21.13
C LYS A 684 -27.44 28.40 19.70
N PRO A 685 -26.53 27.46 19.34
CA PRO A 685 -26.38 27.01 17.97
C PRO A 685 -27.70 26.42 17.45
N SER A 686 -28.01 26.65 16.17
CA SER A 686 -29.27 26.16 15.61
C SER A 686 -29.40 24.64 15.79
N PRO A 687 -30.60 24.08 15.98
CA PRO A 687 -30.77 22.65 16.29
C PRO A 687 -30.08 21.71 15.29
N ALA A 688 -30.02 22.12 14.03
CA ALA A 688 -29.27 21.41 12.99
C ALA A 688 -27.75 21.43 13.22
N LEU A 689 -27.18 22.60 13.53
CA LEU A 689 -25.75 22.73 13.79
C LEU A 689 -25.35 22.00 15.09
N ALA A 690 -26.22 22.03 16.10
CA ALA A 690 -26.08 21.21 17.31
C ALA A 690 -26.12 19.70 16.99
N ASN A 691 -27.07 19.23 16.18
CA ASN A 691 -27.13 17.83 15.73
C ASN A 691 -25.89 17.42 14.92
N ILE A 692 -25.43 18.26 13.98
CA ILE A 692 -24.22 18.04 13.18
C ILE A 692 -22.98 17.92 14.09
N GLN A 693 -22.81 18.84 15.05
CA GLN A 693 -21.71 18.79 16.02
C GLN A 693 -21.79 17.57 16.94
N ALA A 694 -22.99 17.20 17.42
CA ALA A 694 -23.20 16.02 18.24
C ALA A 694 -22.91 14.73 17.46
N ALA A 695 -23.29 14.66 16.18
CA ALA A 695 -22.97 13.55 15.28
C ALA A 695 -21.46 13.43 15.04
N GLN A 696 -20.77 14.54 14.77
CA GLN A 696 -19.32 14.58 14.55
C GLN A 696 -18.50 14.22 15.81
N LYS A 697 -19.06 14.42 17.01
CA LYS A 697 -18.43 14.04 18.30
C LYS A 697 -18.66 12.57 18.70
N ARG A 698 -19.48 11.80 17.97
CA ARG A 698 -19.70 10.38 18.28
C ARG A 698 -18.51 9.52 17.80
N PRO A 699 -17.95 8.64 18.65
CA PRO A 699 -17.07 7.58 18.18
C PRO A 699 -17.79 6.69 17.16
N VAL A 700 -17.09 6.23 16.13
CA VAL A 700 -17.66 5.34 15.10
C VAL A 700 -17.93 3.97 15.72
N SER A 701 -19.16 3.76 16.21
CA SER A 701 -19.57 2.52 16.86
C SER A 701 -19.61 1.35 15.88
N GLN A 702 -19.00 0.23 16.27
CA GLN A 702 -19.02 -1.01 15.49
C GLN A 702 -20.44 -1.61 15.40
N PRO A 703 -20.77 -2.34 14.32
CA PRO A 703 -21.87 -3.30 14.37
C PRO A 703 -21.55 -4.37 15.43
N LYS A 704 -22.52 -4.71 16.29
CA LYS A 704 -22.31 -5.73 17.33
C LYS A 704 -22.06 -7.10 16.69
N PRO A 705 -21.05 -7.88 17.14
CA PRO A 705 -20.93 -9.26 16.71
C PRO A 705 -22.16 -10.06 17.17
N GLN A 706 -22.66 -10.96 16.31
CA GLN A 706 -23.74 -11.88 16.66
C GLN A 706 -23.23 -12.92 17.67
N VAL A 707 -23.46 -12.66 18.96
CA VAL A 707 -23.28 -13.66 20.02
C VAL A 707 -24.45 -14.64 19.97
N SER A 708 -24.15 -15.93 19.86
CA SER A 708 -25.16 -16.99 19.87
C SER A 708 -25.88 -17.08 21.21
N SER A 709 -27.18 -17.36 21.18
CA SER A 709 -28.06 -17.29 22.36
C SER A 709 -27.77 -18.39 23.39
N ALA A 710 -26.93 -18.07 24.38
CA ALA A 710 -26.76 -18.89 25.58
C ALA A 710 -27.92 -18.64 26.56
N ARG A 711 -28.82 -19.62 26.69
CA ARG A 711 -29.97 -19.58 27.59
C ARG A 711 -29.52 -19.59 29.07
N PRO A 712 -29.94 -18.65 29.92
CA PRO A 712 -29.59 -18.67 31.34
C PRO A 712 -30.33 -19.81 32.08
N LYS A 713 -29.63 -20.46 33.00
CA LYS A 713 -30.20 -21.23 34.11
C LYS A 713 -29.65 -20.67 35.42
N GLY A 714 -30.52 -20.56 36.42
CA GLY A 714 -30.26 -19.83 37.67
C GLY A 714 -29.47 -20.60 38.73
N THR A 715 -29.24 -19.91 39.84
CA THR A 715 -28.47 -20.37 41.01
C THR A 715 -29.11 -21.58 41.70
N MET A 716 -28.27 -22.50 42.17
CA MET A 716 -28.69 -23.71 42.90
C MET A 716 -29.26 -23.42 44.29
N LYS A 717 -30.08 -24.36 44.79
CA LYS A 717 -30.09 -24.74 46.20
C LYS A 717 -30.26 -26.27 46.33
N THR A 718 -29.46 -26.87 47.21
CA THR A 718 -29.64 -28.13 47.99
C THR A 718 -30.86 -29.02 47.68
N SER A 719 -30.83 -30.36 47.66
CA SER A 719 -29.80 -31.42 47.77
C SER A 719 -30.54 -32.80 47.61
N LYS A 720 -30.01 -34.02 47.73
CA LYS A 720 -28.71 -34.62 48.14
C LYS A 720 -28.63 -36.07 47.55
N ASP A 721 -27.44 -36.68 47.57
CA ASP A 721 -27.13 -38.14 47.53
C ASP A 721 -27.48 -39.04 46.31
N ASP A 722 -26.47 -39.86 45.98
CA ASP A 722 -26.43 -41.30 45.61
C ASP A 722 -27.12 -41.87 44.33
N ASP A 723 -26.24 -42.19 43.36
CA ASP A 723 -26.05 -43.49 42.68
C ASP A 723 -27.09 -44.20 41.78
N THR A 724 -26.54 -45.11 40.95
CA THR A 724 -27.15 -46.16 40.12
C THR A 724 -27.97 -45.78 38.86
N ASP A 725 -27.27 -45.84 37.72
CA ASP A 725 -27.47 -46.80 36.62
C ASP A 725 -28.81 -47.05 35.91
N LEU A 726 -28.68 -47.08 34.57
CA LEU A 726 -29.34 -47.93 33.55
C LEU A 726 -30.87 -47.85 33.28
N TRP A 727 -31.16 -47.50 32.01
CA TRP A 727 -31.94 -48.32 31.05
C TRP A 727 -33.44 -48.60 31.31
N GLY A 728 -34.33 -48.06 30.47
CA GLY A 728 -35.75 -48.47 30.42
C GLY A 728 -36.58 -47.72 29.37
N SER A 729 -37.23 -48.45 28.46
CA SER A 729 -38.04 -47.91 27.35
C SER A 729 -39.55 -48.19 27.53
N VAL A 730 -40.37 -47.66 26.61
CA VAL A 730 -41.76 -48.06 26.26
C VAL A 730 -42.90 -47.52 27.14
N ALA A 731 -43.81 -46.74 26.53
CA ALA A 731 -45.25 -47.03 26.43
C ALA A 731 -46.01 -45.99 25.59
N ASP A 732 -46.94 -46.44 24.75
CA ASP A 732 -47.88 -45.61 23.97
C ASP A 732 -49.17 -45.28 24.75
N SER A 733 -49.85 -44.19 24.38
CA SER A 733 -51.33 -44.19 24.31
C SER A 733 -51.91 -43.03 23.48
N THR A 734 -52.86 -43.36 22.62
CA THR A 734 -53.80 -42.47 21.89
C THR A 734 -55.22 -42.68 22.51
N PRO A 735 -56.41 -42.31 21.96
CA PRO A 735 -56.76 -41.67 20.66
C PRO A 735 -57.95 -40.66 20.67
N LYS A 736 -58.47 -40.36 19.46
CA LYS A 736 -59.77 -39.76 19.04
C LYS A 736 -59.77 -38.22 18.79
N SER A 737 -60.24 -37.65 17.67
CA SER A 737 -61.29 -37.99 16.63
C SER A 737 -62.72 -37.65 17.08
N THR A 738 -63.66 -37.17 16.25
CA THR A 738 -63.76 -37.07 14.77
C THR A 738 -63.38 -35.66 14.21
N SER A 739 -63.91 -34.99 13.14
CA SER A 739 -65.15 -35.03 12.32
C SER A 739 -64.91 -34.60 10.85
N LYS A 740 -65.97 -34.63 10.02
CA LYS A 740 -66.07 -34.27 8.57
C LYS A 740 -67.58 -34.07 8.24
N PRO A 741 -68.12 -34.07 6.99
CA PRO A 741 -67.57 -34.21 5.62
C PRO A 741 -67.86 -32.93 4.78
N LEU A 742 -67.96 -32.83 3.43
CA LEU A 742 -67.71 -33.60 2.18
C LEU A 742 -67.35 -32.50 1.11
N SER A 743 -67.16 -32.61 -0.22
CA SER A 743 -67.08 -33.59 -1.33
C SER A 743 -66.30 -32.87 -2.47
N SER A 744 -65.85 -33.40 -3.61
CA SER A 744 -65.58 -34.72 -4.23
C SER A 744 -64.79 -34.39 -5.55
N LYS A 745 -64.57 -35.18 -6.62
CA LYS A 745 -64.94 -36.53 -7.10
C LYS A 745 -63.96 -36.91 -8.25
N THR A 746 -63.51 -38.18 -8.36
CA THR A 746 -62.92 -38.85 -9.57
C THR A 746 -61.71 -38.21 -10.30
N SER A 747 -60.69 -38.92 -10.81
CA SER A 747 -60.20 -40.32 -10.71
C SER A 747 -58.79 -40.37 -11.37
N ARG A 748 -57.72 -40.95 -10.79
CA ARG A 748 -57.35 -42.39 -10.70
C ARG A 748 -57.09 -43.06 -12.08
N VAL A 749 -56.10 -43.93 -12.30
CA VAL A 749 -55.05 -44.59 -11.45
C VAL A 749 -53.67 -44.50 -12.19
N ALA A 750 -52.52 -45.10 -11.87
CA ALA A 750 -52.13 -46.27 -11.03
C ALA A 750 -50.67 -46.16 -10.49
N ASP A 751 -50.07 -47.26 -10.00
CA ASP A 751 -49.89 -47.61 -8.57
C ASP A 751 -48.76 -48.69 -8.40
N GLU A 752 -47.73 -48.43 -7.58
CA GLU A 752 -46.95 -49.40 -6.71
C GLU A 752 -46.10 -50.54 -7.38
N ASP A 753 -45.14 -51.26 -6.74
CA ASP A 753 -45.00 -51.76 -5.34
C ASP A 753 -43.52 -52.03 -4.90
N ASP A 754 -43.31 -52.43 -3.64
CA ASP A 754 -42.03 -52.60 -2.91
C ASP A 754 -41.83 -54.07 -2.42
N THR A 755 -40.60 -54.57 -2.15
CA THR A 755 -40.42 -55.86 -1.41
C THR A 755 -39.01 -56.19 -0.87
N TRP A 756 -38.95 -56.54 0.42
CA TRP A 756 -38.09 -57.53 1.14
C TRP A 756 -37.02 -58.33 0.34
N GLY A 757 -35.78 -58.60 0.78
CA GLY A 757 -35.02 -58.52 2.05
C GLY A 757 -33.69 -59.32 1.91
N ALA A 758 -32.87 -59.73 2.91
CA ALA A 758 -32.68 -59.44 4.34
C ALA A 758 -31.36 -60.15 4.87
N ILE A 759 -31.06 -60.06 6.19
CA ILE A 759 -30.16 -60.94 7.01
C ILE A 759 -28.60 -60.76 6.98
N ALA A 760 -28.08 -60.32 8.14
CA ALA A 760 -26.80 -60.63 8.84
C ALA A 760 -25.38 -60.42 8.23
N ALA A 761 -24.44 -60.09 9.14
CA ALA A 761 -22.97 -60.00 8.93
C ALA A 761 -22.23 -61.06 9.80
N PRO A 762 -20.90 -61.29 9.63
CA PRO A 762 -19.91 -60.50 10.39
C PRO A 762 -18.55 -60.25 9.67
N VAL A 763 -17.57 -59.69 10.38
CA VAL A 763 -16.24 -59.21 9.89
C VAL A 763 -15.12 -59.64 10.86
N PRO A 764 -13.97 -60.20 10.41
CA PRO A 764 -12.68 -59.50 10.62
C PRO A 764 -11.47 -59.80 9.68
N LYS A 765 -10.74 -58.72 9.33
CA LYS A 765 -9.26 -58.55 9.25
C LYS A 765 -8.35 -59.54 8.48
N ALA A 766 -7.58 -59.03 7.50
CA ALA A 766 -6.12 -59.31 7.37
C ALA A 766 -5.33 -58.29 6.50
N SER A 767 -4.18 -57.87 7.04
CA SER A 767 -2.97 -57.24 6.45
C SER A 767 -2.71 -57.26 4.91
N SER A 768 -2.30 -56.11 4.36
CA SER A 768 -1.03 -55.97 3.57
C SER A 768 -0.57 -54.49 3.44
N LYS A 769 0.63 -54.25 2.89
CA LYS A 769 1.39 -52.97 2.93
C LYS A 769 1.11 -52.05 1.73
N PRO A 770 1.26 -50.71 1.87
CA PRO A 770 1.24 -49.79 0.74
C PRO A 770 2.50 -49.92 -0.14
N LEU A 771 2.34 -49.70 -1.45
CA LEU A 771 3.44 -49.57 -2.41
C LEU A 771 3.93 -48.11 -2.49
N ASN A 772 5.19 -47.95 -2.88
CA ASN A 772 5.90 -46.67 -2.94
C ASN A 772 6.12 -46.29 -4.42
N LEU A 773 5.61 -45.14 -4.85
CA LEU A 773 5.84 -44.61 -6.21
C LEU A 773 6.19 -43.12 -6.17
N LYS A 774 7.20 -42.72 -6.95
CA LYS A 774 7.62 -41.31 -7.12
C LYS A 774 7.11 -40.76 -8.44
N SER A 775 6.56 -39.54 -8.40
CA SER A 775 6.55 -38.58 -9.51
C SER A 775 6.39 -37.17 -8.89
N SER A 776 7.45 -36.36 -8.81
CA SER A 776 8.07 -35.56 -9.90
C SER A 776 7.22 -34.35 -10.30
N GLY A 777 7.44 -33.22 -9.61
CA GLY A 777 6.84 -31.92 -9.90
C GLY A 777 7.70 -30.81 -9.30
N SER A 778 8.80 -30.48 -9.97
CA SER A 778 9.78 -29.49 -9.50
C SER A 778 9.46 -28.09 -10.01
N SER A 779 8.90 -27.23 -9.15
CA SER A 779 9.09 -25.79 -9.27
C SER A 779 10.54 -25.49 -8.88
N ALA A 780 11.35 -25.03 -9.83
CA ALA A 780 12.69 -24.55 -9.53
C ALA A 780 12.59 -23.11 -9.01
N ASP A 781 12.87 -22.91 -7.71
CA ASP A 781 13.24 -21.61 -7.19
C ASP A 781 14.68 -21.32 -7.62
N ASP A 782 14.88 -20.32 -8.50
CA ASP A 782 16.21 -19.79 -8.85
C ASP A 782 16.77 -18.95 -7.68
N ASP A 783 17.03 -19.61 -6.54
CA ASP A 783 17.76 -19.00 -5.43
C ASP A 783 19.22 -18.80 -5.84
N LEU A 784 19.57 -17.54 -6.11
CA LEU A 784 20.91 -17.07 -6.48
C LEU A 784 22.00 -17.47 -5.46
N TRP A 785 21.62 -17.84 -4.23
CA TRP A 785 22.53 -18.33 -3.19
C TRP A 785 22.62 -19.85 -3.07
N ALA A 786 21.69 -20.63 -3.61
CA ALA A 786 21.68 -22.09 -3.41
C ALA A 786 22.90 -22.82 -4.01
N SER A 787 23.60 -22.19 -4.97
CA SER A 787 24.83 -22.68 -5.60
C SER A 787 26.13 -22.15 -4.98
N ILE A 788 26.06 -21.20 -4.03
CA ILE A 788 27.22 -20.45 -3.51
C ILE A 788 27.28 -20.44 -1.97
N ALA A 789 26.14 -20.53 -1.27
CA ALA A 789 26.08 -20.52 0.18
C ALA A 789 26.75 -21.77 0.78
N ALA A 790 27.47 -21.57 1.90
CA ALA A 790 27.93 -22.69 2.71
C ALA A 790 26.70 -23.43 3.30
N PRO A 791 26.63 -24.78 3.21
CA PRO A 791 25.49 -25.53 3.73
C PRO A 791 25.41 -25.44 5.26
N ALA A 792 24.20 -25.34 5.80
CA ALA A 792 23.96 -25.23 7.24
C ALA A 792 24.49 -26.47 8.00
N PRO A 793 25.09 -26.29 9.20
CA PRO A 793 25.69 -27.39 9.96
C PRO A 793 24.62 -28.37 10.46
N THR A 794 24.75 -29.64 10.07
CA THR A 794 23.77 -30.69 10.36
C THR A 794 23.97 -31.31 11.75
N THR A 795 23.30 -30.75 12.77
CA THR A 795 23.30 -31.27 14.15
C THR A 795 22.51 -32.58 14.31
N GLY A 796 23.05 -33.67 13.77
CA GLY A 796 22.41 -34.99 13.73
C GLY A 796 22.39 -35.74 15.06
N HIS A 797 21.52 -35.35 15.99
CA HIS A 797 21.29 -36.11 17.23
C HIS A 797 20.59 -37.46 16.96
N LYS A 798 21.36 -38.56 16.97
CA LYS A 798 20.80 -39.91 17.09
C LYS A 798 20.50 -40.25 18.56
N PRO A 799 19.28 -40.70 18.91
CA PRO A 799 19.00 -41.23 20.23
C PRO A 799 19.45 -42.70 20.36
N MET A 800 20.07 -43.04 21.48
CA MET A 800 20.31 -44.42 21.94
C MET A 800 19.79 -44.56 23.37
N LEU A 801 19.27 -45.74 23.72
CA LEU A 801 18.50 -45.97 24.95
C LEU A 801 19.13 -47.05 25.85
N SER A 802 18.90 -46.87 27.16
CA SER A 802 19.05 -47.86 28.25
C SER A 802 20.47 -48.14 28.79
N GLY A 803 20.59 -48.03 30.12
CA GLY A 803 21.77 -48.35 30.94
C GLY A 803 21.58 -47.82 32.37
N ARG A 804 21.71 -48.65 33.41
CA ARG A 804 21.14 -48.37 34.75
C ARG A 804 22.08 -48.76 35.91
N SER A 805 22.52 -47.79 36.72
CA SER A 805 22.61 -47.92 38.21
C SER A 805 23.20 -46.68 38.93
N ARG A 806 22.91 -46.59 40.25
CA ARG A 806 23.58 -45.94 41.40
C ARG A 806 24.70 -44.89 41.13
N GLY A 807 24.75 -43.69 41.74
CA GLY A 807 23.81 -42.97 42.60
C GLY A 807 24.41 -42.38 43.90
N THR A 808 24.23 -41.07 44.16
CA THR A 808 24.37 -40.41 45.48
C THR A 808 23.81 -38.96 45.47
N LYS A 809 23.54 -38.40 46.65
CA LYS A 809 23.19 -36.99 47.00
C LYS A 809 24.12 -36.56 48.16
N PRO A 810 24.23 -35.27 48.60
CA PRO A 810 23.33 -34.12 48.49
C PRO A 810 24.04 -32.88 47.86
N ALA A 811 23.67 -31.59 47.99
CA ALA A 811 22.64 -30.88 48.77
C ALA A 811 22.12 -29.63 48.00
N ALA A 812 21.24 -28.82 48.60
CA ALA A 812 20.73 -27.58 48.01
C ALA A 812 20.53 -26.45 49.04
N THR A 813 20.76 -25.21 48.61
CA THR A 813 20.45 -23.95 49.33
C THR A 813 19.80 -22.99 48.34
N LYS A 814 18.50 -22.70 48.45
CA LYS A 814 17.77 -21.80 49.37
C LYS A 814 17.73 -20.34 48.90
N LEU A 815 16.51 -19.82 48.82
CA LEU A 815 16.17 -18.44 48.42
C LEU A 815 16.58 -17.41 49.48
N GLY A 816 16.88 -16.19 49.02
CA GLY A 816 16.98 -14.99 49.86
C GLY A 816 16.31 -13.80 49.18
N ALA A 817 15.23 -13.30 49.77
CA ALA A 817 14.57 -12.06 49.34
C ALA A 817 14.56 -11.08 50.52
N GLN A 818 15.05 -9.85 50.30
CA GLN A 818 15.10 -8.83 51.36
C GLN A 818 13.82 -7.98 51.36
N LYS A 819 13.27 -7.79 52.57
CA LYS A 819 12.34 -6.70 52.89
C LYS A 819 13.14 -5.53 53.47
N ILE A 820 12.77 -4.32 53.12
CA ILE A 820 13.14 -3.08 53.83
C ILE A 820 11.84 -2.45 54.32
N ASN A 821 11.80 -1.90 55.55
CA ASN A 821 10.57 -1.30 56.08
C ASN A 821 10.83 -0.29 57.24
N ARG A 822 10.50 0.99 57.01
CA ARG A 822 10.27 2.10 57.98
C ARG A 822 11.43 2.47 58.94
N THR A 823 11.79 3.75 59.06
CA THR A 823 11.12 4.78 59.89
C THR A 823 11.85 6.14 59.74
N SER A 824 11.34 7.34 60.08
CA SER A 824 9.96 7.90 60.15
C SER A 824 10.02 9.39 60.54
N SER A 825 8.96 10.17 60.23
CA SER A 825 8.66 11.56 60.70
C SER A 825 9.65 12.69 60.34
N GLY A 826 9.21 13.93 60.10
CA GLY A 826 7.84 14.46 60.06
C GLY A 826 7.81 16.00 59.93
N MET A 827 6.60 16.57 60.06
CA MET A 827 6.16 17.92 59.62
C MET A 827 5.99 18.05 58.10
#